data_AF-A0A1U8AD36-F1
#
_entry.id   AF-A0A1U8AD36-F1
#
_cell.length_a   1.000
_cell.length_b   1.000
_cell.length_c   1.000
_cell.angle_alpha   90.00
_cell.angle_beta   90.00
_cell.angle_gamma   90.00
#
_symmetry.space_group_name_H-M   'P 1'
#
loop_
_entity.id
_entity.type
_entity.pdbx_description
1 polymer ?
#
loop_
_entity_poly.entity_id
_entity_poly.type
_entity_poly.pdbx_seq_one_letter_code
_entity_poly.pdbx_strand_id
1 'polypeptide(L)'
;MMCGEDEISSAILLRLSYNQLHISPAKSVSLCRTDTRDSISPRIGLTAGKLPILVLYTAVTLINSCNLKNLSKIPRELRKTFLNYLKELWRNVWAQMLLIDIVDCSQGRYYFSNLRTNHLAESIFRLSIDLDQNPIACIFELVKKSMFGPSNSDFEQFMLCYWEDSPCLLRNHLQTSNDHEDIFNPLVQSLNCKGTVDSLLSSILCNLVSCPPICSDEFDILVFLEEVRDKLGCPMIYGQDIRVIKAVEEIYVLKQGSLKKEVHFFKQCMNSFISGPKLIDAVAIQQCKEAHREGYTISLRGMEFRSEYISAIADSLAALFGQPSVGANLYLTPPQSQGLARHYDDHCVFVCQLLGTKKWTVFSRPTVQLPRLYEPLDCILRSEDDCVESKHMQFLLSEGDILYIPRGCPHEACTVTDNSVSTADDGSTGFSLHLTLGVEVEPPFEWEGFAHVALHCWNHNHKRSPDPSSLMGTLNFISVYMLHVAIRLIGDHDPKFRKACMVAAIPLHSLDLNRKMFSYVINKIDRESRYLEVFNRVQAAIGNNEDIWKQMKWIQHLFLLGEMNDEIEWNYSLTEFRDYISYRHMEVEDAFVQLKSKFCRDISFEDACQSFNKVLEKYKKTRKQYMSGMLSLHCT
;
A
#
# COMPACT_ATOMS: atom_id res chain seq x y z
N MET A 1 -32.25 -10.33 21.46
CA MET A 1 -31.84 -11.66 21.95
C MET A 1 -32.20 -12.72 20.90
N MET A 2 -31.43 -12.79 19.81
CA MET A 2 -31.52 -13.84 18.77
C MET A 2 -30.17 -13.92 18.03
N CYS A 3 -29.09 -14.31 18.73
CA CYS A 3 -27.76 -14.49 18.14
C CYS A 3 -27.14 -15.86 18.49
N GLY A 4 -27.95 -16.85 18.86
CA GLY A 4 -27.44 -18.13 19.39
C GLY A 4 -27.48 -19.32 18.43
N GLU A 5 -28.35 -19.32 17.40
CA GLU A 5 -28.65 -20.53 16.61
C GLU A 5 -27.95 -20.60 15.24
N ASP A 6 -27.37 -19.50 14.74
CA ASP A 6 -26.71 -19.45 13.41
C ASP A 6 -25.29 -20.04 13.38
N GLU A 7 -24.68 -20.29 14.54
CA GLU A 7 -23.25 -20.64 14.66
C GLU A 7 -22.92 -22.09 14.31
N ILE A 8 -23.83 -23.02 14.59
CA ILE A 8 -23.66 -24.46 14.32
C ILE A 8 -24.13 -24.80 12.88
N SER A 9 -25.06 -24.04 12.33
CA SER A 9 -25.68 -24.28 11.03
C SER A 9 -24.70 -24.06 9.87
N SER A 10 -23.86 -23.02 9.92
CA SER A 10 -22.97 -22.64 8.81
C SER A 10 -21.83 -23.64 8.55
N ALA A 11 -21.19 -24.17 9.61
CA ALA A 11 -20.13 -25.17 9.48
C ALA A 11 -20.67 -26.55 9.05
N ILE A 12 -21.86 -26.91 9.53
CA ILE A 12 -22.57 -28.13 9.13
C ILE A 12 -23.03 -28.01 7.67
N LEU A 13 -23.60 -26.88 7.26
CA LEU A 13 -24.01 -26.61 5.88
C LEU A 13 -22.82 -26.59 4.92
N LEU A 14 -21.67 -26.01 5.30
CA LEU A 14 -20.44 -26.08 4.51
C LEU A 14 -19.94 -27.51 4.37
N ARG A 15 -19.97 -28.30 5.44
CA ARG A 15 -19.54 -29.70 5.41
C ARG A 15 -20.49 -30.58 4.59
N LEU A 16 -21.80 -30.35 4.69
CA LEU A 16 -22.82 -31.01 3.87
C LEU A 16 -22.70 -30.61 2.41
N SER A 17 -22.48 -29.32 2.13
CA SER A 17 -22.26 -28.80 0.79
C SER A 17 -21.01 -29.38 0.16
N TYR A 18 -19.90 -29.45 0.92
CA TYR A 18 -18.65 -30.04 0.46
C TYR A 18 -18.78 -31.54 0.18
N ASN A 19 -19.41 -32.30 1.09
CA ASN A 19 -19.62 -33.74 0.89
C ASN A 19 -20.55 -34.04 -0.32
N GLN A 20 -21.37 -33.09 -0.74
CA GLN A 20 -22.20 -33.19 -1.95
C GLN A 20 -21.48 -32.74 -3.23
N LEU A 21 -20.36 -32.01 -3.11
CA LEU A 21 -19.49 -31.64 -4.21
C LEU A 21 -18.52 -32.80 -4.54
N HIS A 22 -19.07 -33.94 -4.99
CA HIS A 22 -18.27 -35.05 -5.56
C HIS A 22 -17.73 -34.76 -6.97
N ILE A 23 -17.52 -33.48 -7.30
CA ILE A 23 -17.23 -33.03 -8.65
C ILE A 23 -15.77 -32.65 -8.69
N SER A 24 -14.98 -33.43 -9.44
CA SER A 24 -13.68 -32.96 -9.92
C SER A 24 -13.92 -31.63 -10.63
N PRO A 25 -13.20 -30.53 -10.30
CA PRO A 25 -13.41 -29.22 -10.92
C PRO A 25 -13.09 -29.17 -12.43
N ALA A 26 -12.89 -30.31 -13.07
CA ALA A 26 -12.32 -30.42 -14.40
C ALA A 26 -13.28 -29.99 -15.53
N LYS A 27 -12.87 -28.93 -16.23
CA LYS A 27 -13.10 -28.65 -17.67
C LYS A 27 -14.46 -28.15 -18.14
N SER A 28 -15.40 -27.80 -17.24
CA SER A 28 -16.79 -27.61 -17.66
C SER A 28 -17.50 -26.42 -17.01
N VAL A 29 -16.81 -25.28 -16.99
CA VAL A 29 -17.35 -23.97 -16.63
C VAL A 29 -17.81 -23.25 -17.91
N SER A 30 -18.81 -22.38 -17.83
CA SER A 30 -19.15 -21.40 -18.87
C SER A 30 -19.48 -20.07 -18.22
N LEU A 31 -19.13 -18.96 -18.87
CA LEU A 31 -19.53 -17.62 -18.46
C LEU A 31 -20.66 -17.09 -19.35
N CYS A 32 -21.64 -16.43 -18.73
CA CYS A 32 -22.72 -15.74 -19.44
C CYS A 32 -22.91 -14.33 -18.88
N ARG A 33 -23.07 -13.34 -19.77
CA ARG A 33 -23.48 -11.98 -19.40
C ARG A 33 -25.01 -11.89 -19.46
N THR A 34 -25.61 -11.29 -18.44
CA THR A 34 -27.01 -10.85 -18.50
C THR A 34 -27.10 -9.56 -19.32
N ASP A 35 -28.21 -9.33 -20.03
CA ASP A 35 -28.42 -8.23 -21.01
C ASP A 35 -28.14 -6.79 -20.53
N THR A 36 -27.89 -6.58 -19.24
CA THR A 36 -27.41 -5.30 -18.73
C THR A 36 -25.92 -5.15 -19.08
N ARG A 37 -25.64 -4.29 -20.07
CA ARG A 37 -24.30 -3.94 -20.58
C ARG A 37 -23.28 -3.48 -19.52
N ASP A 38 -23.70 -3.28 -18.27
CA ASP A 38 -22.92 -2.67 -17.18
C ASP A 38 -22.35 -3.65 -16.12
N SER A 39 -22.66 -4.96 -16.16
CA SER A 39 -22.12 -5.89 -15.15
C SER A 39 -20.72 -6.39 -15.52
N ILE A 40 -19.69 -5.88 -14.85
CA ILE A 40 -18.28 -6.32 -14.98
C ILE A 40 -18.12 -7.82 -14.65
N SER A 41 -19.01 -8.34 -13.79
CA SER A 41 -18.94 -9.72 -13.27
C SER A 41 -19.96 -10.65 -13.95
N PRO A 42 -19.53 -11.60 -14.82
CA PRO A 42 -20.42 -12.55 -15.47
C PRO A 42 -20.95 -13.63 -14.52
N ARG A 43 -22.03 -14.32 -14.93
CA ARG A 43 -22.59 -15.47 -14.22
C ARG A 43 -21.80 -16.74 -14.54
N ILE A 44 -21.60 -17.57 -13.52
CA ILE A 44 -20.90 -18.85 -13.63
C ILE A 44 -21.92 -19.97 -13.90
N GLY A 45 -21.67 -20.75 -14.96
CA GLY A 45 -22.42 -21.96 -15.30
C GLY A 45 -21.55 -23.21 -15.20
N LEU A 46 -22.17 -24.34 -14.86
CA LEU A 46 -21.52 -25.67 -14.77
C LEU A 46 -22.28 -26.70 -15.61
N THR A 47 -21.59 -27.67 -16.20
CA THR A 47 -22.24 -28.80 -16.92
C THR A 47 -22.72 -29.92 -15.99
N ALA A 48 -22.27 -29.96 -14.74
CA ALA A 48 -22.46 -31.07 -13.79
C ALA A 48 -23.90 -31.21 -13.21
N GLY A 49 -24.91 -30.62 -13.87
CA GLY A 49 -26.31 -30.61 -13.40
C GLY A 49 -26.68 -29.39 -12.55
N LYS A 50 -27.98 -29.26 -12.24
CA LYS A 50 -28.55 -28.11 -11.51
C LYS A 50 -28.25 -28.10 -10.00
N LEU A 51 -28.14 -29.27 -9.37
CA LEU A 51 -27.93 -29.38 -7.92
C LEU A 51 -26.55 -28.84 -7.49
N PRO A 52 -25.43 -29.19 -8.15
CA PRO A 52 -24.11 -28.71 -7.71
C PRO A 52 -23.92 -27.20 -7.79
N ILE A 53 -24.44 -26.55 -8.83
CA ILE A 53 -24.35 -25.10 -8.96
C ILE A 53 -25.20 -24.37 -7.91
N LEU A 54 -26.29 -24.98 -7.43
CA LEU A 54 -27.08 -24.47 -6.30
C LEU A 54 -26.35 -24.67 -4.97
N VAL A 55 -25.75 -25.83 -4.74
CA VAL A 55 -24.95 -26.10 -3.53
C VAL A 55 -23.77 -25.13 -3.44
N LEU A 56 -23.04 -24.94 -4.54
CA LEU A 56 -21.94 -23.99 -4.61
C LEU A 56 -22.41 -22.54 -4.35
N TYR A 57 -23.52 -22.13 -4.98
CA TYR A 57 -24.09 -20.81 -4.76
C TYR A 57 -24.49 -20.58 -3.30
N THR A 58 -25.11 -21.56 -2.66
CA THR A 58 -25.48 -21.50 -1.23
C THR A 58 -24.23 -21.38 -0.36
N ALA A 59 -23.20 -22.20 -0.61
CA ALA A 59 -21.96 -22.17 0.15
C ALA A 59 -21.24 -20.81 0.03
N VAL A 60 -21.10 -20.28 -1.19
CA VAL A 60 -20.50 -18.96 -1.45
C VAL A 60 -21.31 -17.84 -0.77
N THR A 61 -22.64 -17.90 -0.86
CA THR A 61 -23.51 -16.90 -0.23
C THR A 61 -23.33 -16.91 1.30
N LEU A 62 -23.32 -18.09 1.92
CA LEU A 62 -23.11 -18.24 3.36
C LEU A 62 -21.74 -17.71 3.79
N ILE A 63 -20.69 -18.02 3.02
CA ILE A 63 -19.35 -17.52 3.30
C ILE A 63 -19.34 -16.01 3.23
N ASN A 64 -19.87 -15.39 2.17
CA ASN A 64 -19.81 -13.94 1.98
C ASN A 64 -20.68 -13.18 2.99
N SER A 65 -21.74 -13.79 3.53
CA SER A 65 -22.59 -13.16 4.57
C SER A 65 -22.07 -13.32 6.00
N CYS A 66 -21.06 -14.16 6.26
CA CYS A 66 -20.53 -14.39 7.62
C CYS A 66 -19.67 -13.22 8.11
N ASN A 67 -19.65 -12.91 9.41
CA ASN A 67 -18.61 -12.03 9.97
C ASN A 67 -17.28 -12.78 10.16
N LEU A 68 -16.17 -12.06 10.39
CA LEU A 68 -14.83 -12.65 10.58
C LEU A 68 -14.77 -13.62 11.76
N LYS A 69 -15.46 -13.32 12.87
CA LYS A 69 -15.51 -14.18 14.07
C LYS A 69 -16.16 -15.54 13.78
N ASN A 70 -17.12 -15.60 12.87
CA ASN A 70 -17.77 -16.84 12.46
C ASN A 70 -16.93 -17.59 11.42
N LEU A 71 -16.28 -16.88 10.50
CA LEU A 71 -15.31 -17.48 9.57
C LEU A 71 -14.16 -18.17 10.30
N SER A 72 -13.65 -17.57 11.39
CA SER A 72 -12.56 -18.15 12.18
C SER A 72 -12.97 -19.42 12.93
N LYS A 73 -14.27 -19.69 13.09
CA LYS A 73 -14.78 -20.94 13.70
C LYS A 73 -14.81 -22.12 12.73
N ILE A 74 -14.68 -21.89 11.42
CA ILE A 74 -14.63 -22.97 10.43
C ILE A 74 -13.37 -23.81 10.68
N PRO A 75 -13.47 -25.15 10.83
CA PRO A 75 -12.30 -25.99 11.04
C PRO A 75 -11.23 -25.76 9.96
N ARG A 76 -9.97 -25.56 10.37
CA ARG A 76 -8.86 -25.18 9.49
C ARG A 76 -8.72 -26.08 8.26
N GLU A 77 -8.87 -27.39 8.45
CA GLU A 77 -8.76 -28.37 7.35
C GLU A 77 -9.93 -28.30 6.38
N LEU A 78 -11.16 -28.06 6.86
CA LEU A 78 -12.32 -27.84 6.00
C LEU A 78 -12.15 -26.54 5.20
N ARG A 79 -11.70 -25.47 5.85
CA ARG A 79 -11.42 -24.17 5.23
C ARG A 79 -10.39 -24.31 4.10
N LYS A 80 -9.25 -24.96 4.36
CA LYS A 80 -8.20 -25.21 3.35
C LYS A 80 -8.73 -26.04 2.19
N THR A 81 -9.44 -27.13 2.48
CA THR A 81 -9.94 -28.05 1.46
C THR A 81 -10.94 -27.34 0.55
N PHE A 82 -11.89 -26.60 1.11
CA PHE A 82 -12.86 -25.84 0.33
C PHE A 82 -12.22 -24.69 -0.43
N LEU A 83 -11.28 -23.97 0.16
CA LEU A 83 -10.51 -22.93 -0.53
C LEU A 83 -9.76 -23.49 -1.75
N ASN A 84 -9.13 -24.65 -1.63
CA ASN A 84 -8.46 -25.30 -2.77
C ASN A 84 -9.44 -25.63 -3.89
N TYR A 85 -10.63 -26.15 -3.55
CA TYR A 85 -11.71 -26.37 -4.52
C TYR A 85 -12.12 -25.08 -5.23
N LEU A 86 -12.34 -23.98 -4.48
CA LEU A 86 -12.68 -22.69 -5.07
C LEU A 86 -11.56 -22.13 -5.95
N LYS A 87 -10.29 -22.28 -5.56
CA LYS A 87 -9.13 -21.87 -6.37
C LYS A 87 -9.01 -22.65 -7.68
N GLU A 88 -9.31 -23.95 -7.67
CA GLU A 88 -9.33 -24.75 -8.90
C GLU A 88 -10.46 -24.31 -9.84
N LEU A 89 -11.66 -24.06 -9.29
CA LEU A 89 -12.77 -23.48 -10.05
C LEU A 89 -12.41 -22.09 -10.60
N TRP A 90 -11.77 -21.25 -9.79
CA TRP A 90 -11.34 -19.91 -10.16
C TRP A 90 -10.39 -19.90 -11.35
N ARG A 91 -9.40 -20.81 -11.41
CA ARG A 91 -8.50 -20.94 -12.57
C ARG A 91 -9.27 -21.19 -13.87
N ASN A 92 -10.32 -22.02 -13.85
CA ASN A 92 -11.15 -22.29 -15.02
C ASN A 92 -12.02 -21.08 -15.41
N VAL A 93 -12.61 -20.41 -14.41
CA VAL A 93 -13.38 -19.17 -14.60
C VAL A 93 -12.49 -18.08 -15.22
N TRP A 94 -11.30 -17.90 -14.67
CA TRP A 94 -10.33 -16.89 -15.08
C TRP A 94 -9.87 -17.06 -16.54
N ALA A 95 -9.57 -18.30 -16.93
CA ALA A 95 -9.20 -18.60 -18.31
C ALA A 95 -10.26 -18.15 -19.33
N GLN A 96 -11.55 -18.27 -18.99
CA GLN A 96 -12.64 -17.79 -19.84
C GLN A 96 -12.81 -16.27 -19.79
N MET A 97 -12.60 -15.64 -18.62
CA MET A 97 -12.64 -14.18 -18.47
C MET A 97 -11.59 -13.48 -19.36
N LEU A 98 -10.38 -14.02 -19.44
CA LEU A 98 -9.31 -13.47 -20.26
C LEU A 98 -9.59 -13.56 -21.77
N LEU A 99 -10.18 -14.66 -22.21
CA LEU A 99 -10.47 -14.93 -23.62
C LEU A 99 -11.74 -14.21 -24.11
N ILE A 100 -12.52 -13.62 -23.19
CA ILE A 100 -13.85 -13.05 -23.48
C ILE A 100 -14.76 -14.07 -24.20
N ASP A 101 -14.58 -15.36 -23.91
CA ASP A 101 -15.40 -16.44 -24.48
C ASP A 101 -16.71 -16.54 -23.68
N ILE A 102 -17.58 -15.55 -23.89
CA ILE A 102 -18.85 -15.41 -23.18
C ILE A 102 -19.94 -15.98 -24.09
N VAL A 103 -20.53 -17.10 -23.65
CA VAL A 103 -21.57 -17.80 -24.38
C VAL A 103 -22.94 -17.18 -24.07
N ASP A 104 -23.81 -17.11 -25.07
CA ASP A 104 -25.22 -16.81 -24.84
C ASP A 104 -25.86 -17.90 -23.94
N CYS A 105 -26.52 -17.46 -22.87
CA CYS A 105 -27.18 -18.32 -21.88
C CYS A 105 -28.20 -19.33 -22.47
N SER A 106 -28.56 -19.21 -23.74
CA SER A 106 -29.52 -20.05 -24.47
C SER A 106 -28.95 -21.40 -24.94
N GLN A 107 -27.64 -21.63 -24.87
CA GLN A 107 -27.04 -22.92 -25.24
C GLN A 107 -27.21 -23.95 -24.10
N GLY A 108 -28.17 -24.87 -24.26
CA GLY A 108 -28.67 -25.82 -23.24
C GLY A 108 -27.71 -26.88 -22.68
N ARG A 109 -26.39 -26.66 -22.67
CA ARG A 109 -25.39 -27.57 -22.08
C ARG A 109 -24.92 -27.18 -20.67
N TYR A 110 -25.23 -25.97 -20.21
CA TYR A 110 -24.77 -25.44 -18.93
C TYR A 110 -25.92 -25.00 -18.03
N TYR A 111 -25.77 -25.21 -16.72
CA TYR A 111 -26.72 -24.77 -15.70
C TYR A 111 -26.17 -23.55 -14.96
N PHE A 112 -26.94 -22.45 -14.95
CA PHE A 112 -26.58 -21.19 -14.29
C PHE A 112 -27.41 -20.97 -13.02
N SER A 113 -26.77 -20.47 -11.96
CA SER A 113 -27.42 -19.88 -10.78
C SER A 113 -27.14 -18.38 -10.72
N ASN A 114 -27.50 -17.69 -9.63
CA ASN A 114 -27.14 -16.29 -9.42
C ASN A 114 -25.66 -16.11 -8.99
N LEU A 115 -24.87 -17.18 -8.99
CA LEU A 115 -23.44 -17.13 -8.74
C LEU A 115 -22.72 -16.33 -9.82
N ARG A 116 -21.93 -15.34 -9.40
CA ARG A 116 -21.12 -14.46 -10.24
C ARG A 116 -19.65 -14.61 -9.89
N THR A 117 -18.79 -14.15 -10.78
CA THR A 117 -17.32 -14.20 -10.61
C THR A 117 -16.85 -13.45 -9.37
N ASN A 118 -17.38 -12.26 -9.09
CA ASN A 118 -17.05 -11.49 -7.90
C ASN A 118 -17.47 -12.17 -6.60
N HIS A 119 -18.61 -12.88 -6.56
CA HIS A 119 -19.01 -13.65 -5.38
C HIS A 119 -17.98 -14.76 -5.07
N LEU A 120 -17.51 -15.45 -6.12
CA LEU A 120 -16.48 -16.49 -5.99
C LEU A 120 -15.14 -15.88 -5.52
N ALA A 121 -14.72 -14.75 -6.09
CA ALA A 121 -13.52 -14.03 -5.68
C ALA A 121 -13.60 -13.60 -4.20
N GLU A 122 -14.72 -13.02 -3.78
CA GLU A 122 -14.94 -12.62 -2.38
C GLU A 122 -14.84 -13.81 -1.42
N SER A 123 -15.42 -14.97 -1.77
CA SER A 123 -15.29 -16.19 -0.96
C SER A 123 -13.84 -16.66 -0.84
N ILE A 124 -13.08 -16.66 -1.93
CA ILE A 124 -11.67 -17.03 -1.93
C ILE A 124 -10.86 -16.07 -1.05
N PHE A 125 -11.09 -14.78 -1.22
CA PHE A 125 -10.45 -13.73 -0.44
C PHE A 125 -10.72 -13.95 1.06
N ARG A 126 -11.99 -14.02 1.46
CA ARG A 126 -12.43 -14.18 2.86
C ARG A 126 -11.87 -15.41 3.54
N LEU A 127 -11.83 -16.55 2.85
CA LEU A 127 -11.29 -17.79 3.41
C LEU A 127 -9.76 -17.77 3.55
N SER A 128 -9.09 -16.81 2.91
CA SER A 128 -7.62 -16.68 2.86
C SER A 128 -7.04 -15.67 3.85
N ILE A 129 -7.87 -14.73 4.34
CA ILE A 129 -7.48 -13.63 5.24
C ILE A 129 -6.65 -14.07 6.47
N ASP A 130 -7.00 -15.20 7.09
CA ASP A 130 -6.34 -15.72 8.31
C ASP A 130 -5.57 -17.03 8.06
N LEU A 131 -5.12 -17.27 6.82
CA LEU A 131 -4.22 -18.39 6.55
C LEU A 131 -2.79 -17.92 6.77
N ASP A 132 -2.13 -18.47 7.81
CA ASP A 132 -0.70 -18.26 8.02
C ASP A 132 0.08 -18.73 6.78
N GLN A 133 0.48 -17.77 5.94
CA GLN A 133 1.48 -17.98 4.91
C GLN A 133 2.85 -17.64 5.50
N ASN A 134 3.55 -18.70 5.92
CA ASN A 134 4.98 -18.81 6.20
C ASN A 134 5.65 -18.04 7.37
N PRO A 135 6.76 -18.60 7.92
CA PRO A 135 7.42 -18.10 9.12
C PRO A 135 8.40 -16.97 8.76
N ILE A 136 8.02 -15.75 9.13
CA ILE A 136 8.73 -14.46 8.99
C ILE A 136 10.22 -14.54 9.38
N ALA A 137 10.60 -15.42 10.32
CA ALA A 137 11.96 -15.45 10.87
C ALA A 137 13.04 -15.88 9.85
N CYS A 138 12.73 -16.75 8.88
CA CYS A 138 13.76 -17.30 7.99
C CYS A 138 14.17 -16.32 6.88
N ILE A 139 13.21 -15.56 6.35
CA ILE A 139 13.46 -14.62 5.23
C ILE A 139 13.94 -13.25 5.72
N PHE A 140 13.58 -12.84 6.94
CA PHE A 140 13.94 -11.54 7.49
C PHE A 140 15.47 -11.30 7.51
N GLU A 141 16.22 -12.24 8.11
CA GLU A 141 17.67 -12.13 8.19
C GLU A 141 18.33 -12.20 6.80
N LEU A 142 17.75 -12.98 5.89
CA LEU A 142 18.24 -13.07 4.51
C LEU A 142 18.04 -11.74 3.76
N VAL A 143 16.86 -11.11 3.89
CA VAL A 143 16.57 -9.79 3.30
C VAL A 143 17.51 -8.73 3.84
N LYS A 144 17.68 -8.67 5.17
CA LYS A 144 18.59 -7.72 5.81
C LYS A 144 20.02 -7.87 5.27
N LYS A 145 20.53 -9.10 5.24
CA LYS A 145 21.89 -9.39 4.76
C LYS A 145 22.08 -9.08 3.28
N SER A 146 21.13 -9.48 2.45
CA SER A 146 21.23 -9.29 1.00
C SER A 146 21.09 -7.82 0.60
N MET A 147 20.29 -7.01 1.32
CA MET A 147 20.11 -5.60 0.99
C MET A 147 21.21 -4.71 1.56
N PHE A 148 21.63 -4.94 2.81
CA PHE A 148 22.49 -4.00 3.53
C PHE A 148 23.90 -4.51 3.80
N GLY A 149 24.14 -5.81 3.67
CA GLY A 149 25.44 -6.43 3.97
C GLY A 149 25.36 -7.44 5.13
N PRO A 150 26.37 -8.31 5.26
CA PRO A 150 26.34 -9.45 6.17
C PRO A 150 26.45 -9.07 7.65
N SER A 151 26.92 -7.86 7.97
CA SER A 151 27.14 -7.43 9.35
C SER A 151 26.02 -6.51 9.85
N ASN A 152 25.72 -6.58 11.16
CA ASN A 152 24.75 -5.66 11.76
C ASN A 152 25.18 -4.19 11.64
N SER A 153 26.49 -3.92 11.66
CA SER A 153 27.04 -2.59 11.49
C SER A 153 26.76 -1.98 10.11
N ASP A 154 26.55 -2.79 9.07
CA ASP A 154 26.29 -2.26 7.72
C ASP A 154 24.91 -1.58 7.66
N PHE A 155 23.89 -2.21 8.26
CA PHE A 155 22.57 -1.62 8.39
C PHE A 155 22.59 -0.36 9.29
N GLU A 156 23.31 -0.40 10.41
CA GLU A 156 23.45 0.78 11.28
C GLU A 156 24.14 1.95 10.57
N GLN A 157 25.20 1.67 9.82
CA GLN A 157 25.88 2.66 9.00
C GLN A 157 24.94 3.23 7.93
N PHE A 158 24.11 2.38 7.32
CA PHE A 158 23.09 2.82 6.38
C PHE A 158 22.09 3.80 7.01
N MET A 159 21.56 3.43 8.18
CA MET A 159 20.62 4.26 8.93
C MET A 159 21.22 5.60 9.35
N LEU A 160 22.51 5.64 9.69
CA LEU A 160 23.21 6.85 10.12
C LEU A 160 23.59 7.78 8.97
N CYS A 161 23.94 7.24 7.79
CA CYS A 161 24.50 8.02 6.70
C CYS A 161 23.56 8.30 5.54
N TYR A 162 22.53 7.48 5.33
CA TYR A 162 21.72 7.53 4.12
C TYR A 162 20.21 7.66 4.38
N TRP A 163 19.67 7.00 5.41
CA TRP A 163 18.22 6.97 5.65
C TRP A 163 17.59 8.37 5.73
N GLU A 164 16.62 8.63 4.84
CA GLU A 164 15.93 9.93 4.65
C GLU A 164 16.86 11.11 4.33
N ASP A 165 18.15 10.87 4.06
CA ASP A 165 19.17 11.93 3.99
C ASP A 165 19.90 11.97 2.64
N SER A 166 20.41 10.85 2.11
CA SER A 166 21.18 10.84 0.86
C SER A 166 21.06 9.54 0.04
N PRO A 167 21.11 9.61 -1.30
CA PRO A 167 21.12 8.42 -2.15
C PRO A 167 22.37 7.55 -1.93
N CYS A 168 22.22 6.24 -2.09
CA CYS A 168 23.31 5.29 -1.92
C CYS A 168 23.19 4.12 -2.90
N LEU A 169 24.30 3.72 -3.52
CA LEU A 169 24.38 2.50 -4.33
C LEU A 169 24.95 1.37 -3.47
N LEU A 170 24.12 0.35 -3.23
CA LEU A 170 24.46 -0.89 -2.55
C LEU A 170 24.76 -1.93 -3.63
N ARG A 171 26.05 -2.17 -3.88
CA ARG A 171 26.49 -3.11 -4.92
C ARG A 171 26.29 -4.55 -4.46
N ASN A 172 26.03 -5.43 -5.41
CA ASN A 172 25.91 -6.86 -5.13
C ASN A 172 27.19 -7.41 -4.47
N HIS A 173 27.13 -7.68 -3.17
CA HIS A 173 28.22 -8.27 -2.40
C HIS A 173 28.34 -9.79 -2.59
N LEU A 174 27.39 -10.44 -3.26
CA LEU A 174 27.24 -11.89 -3.35
C LEU A 174 27.83 -12.53 -4.61
N GLN A 175 28.69 -11.82 -5.36
CA GLN A 175 29.40 -12.42 -6.52
C GLN A 175 30.36 -13.56 -6.13
N THR A 176 30.46 -13.95 -4.86
CA THR A 176 31.25 -15.09 -4.40
C THR A 176 30.37 -16.29 -3.99
N SER A 177 30.09 -17.16 -4.96
CA SER A 177 30.01 -18.63 -4.84
C SER A 177 28.75 -19.37 -4.35
N ASN A 178 27.65 -18.74 -3.92
CA ASN A 178 26.41 -19.46 -3.58
C ASN A 178 25.13 -18.78 -4.11
N ASP A 179 24.50 -19.37 -5.14
CA ASP A 179 23.21 -18.96 -5.73
C ASP A 179 22.02 -18.93 -4.74
N HIS A 180 22.22 -19.45 -3.53
CA HIS A 180 21.20 -19.59 -2.48
C HIS A 180 21.00 -18.34 -1.61
N GLU A 181 21.86 -17.32 -1.70
CA GLU A 181 21.77 -16.11 -0.86
C GLU A 181 21.16 -14.89 -1.58
N ASP A 182 20.97 -14.94 -2.90
CA ASP A 182 20.34 -13.86 -3.66
C ASP A 182 18.81 -13.89 -3.46
N ILE A 183 18.31 -12.88 -2.74
CA ILE A 183 16.88 -12.72 -2.47
C ILE A 183 16.07 -12.31 -3.70
N PHE A 184 16.63 -12.14 -4.88
CA PHE A 184 15.85 -11.85 -6.09
C PHE A 184 15.89 -13.00 -7.09
N ASN A 185 16.79 -13.96 -6.92
CA ASN A 185 16.94 -15.11 -7.82
C ASN A 185 15.65 -15.96 -7.95
N PRO A 186 14.91 -16.32 -6.86
CA PRO A 186 13.64 -17.02 -7.00
C PRO A 186 12.60 -16.24 -7.81
N LEU A 187 12.56 -14.91 -7.67
CA LEU A 187 11.69 -14.05 -8.46
C LEU A 187 12.09 -14.07 -9.94
N VAL A 188 13.38 -13.89 -10.25
CA VAL A 188 13.89 -13.92 -11.63
C VAL A 188 13.63 -15.28 -12.30
N GLN A 189 13.78 -16.38 -11.56
CA GLN A 189 13.44 -17.73 -12.04
C GLN A 189 11.93 -17.88 -12.30
N SER A 190 11.08 -17.34 -11.42
CA SER A 190 9.61 -17.43 -11.55
C SER A 190 9.08 -16.67 -12.76
N LEU A 191 9.76 -15.61 -13.18
CA LEU A 191 9.37 -14.76 -14.32
C LEU A 191 9.70 -15.38 -15.69
N ASN A 192 10.29 -16.58 -15.75
CA ASN A 192 10.71 -17.27 -16.97
C ASN A 192 11.55 -16.38 -17.92
N CYS A 193 12.48 -15.63 -17.34
CA CYS A 193 13.29 -14.61 -18.03
C CYS A 193 14.26 -15.15 -19.09
N LYS A 194 14.35 -16.48 -19.27
CA LYS A 194 15.12 -17.12 -20.35
C LYS A 194 14.39 -17.11 -21.70
N GLY A 195 13.11 -16.74 -21.73
CA GLY A 195 12.33 -16.59 -22.96
C GLY A 195 12.43 -15.20 -23.59
N THR A 196 11.62 -14.93 -24.62
CA THR A 196 11.51 -13.59 -25.22
C THR A 196 10.78 -12.62 -24.29
N VAL A 197 10.96 -11.31 -24.48
CA VAL A 197 10.20 -10.28 -23.73
C VAL A 197 8.67 -10.48 -23.87
N ASP A 198 8.20 -10.93 -25.02
CA ASP A 198 6.79 -11.25 -25.24
C ASP A 198 6.31 -12.41 -24.35
N SER A 199 7.16 -13.42 -24.13
CA SER A 199 6.85 -14.53 -23.22
C SER A 199 6.86 -14.10 -21.76
N LEU A 200 7.80 -13.23 -21.37
CA LEU A 200 7.85 -12.60 -20.05
C LEU A 200 6.57 -11.80 -19.77
N LEU A 201 6.16 -10.93 -20.71
CA LEU A 201 4.94 -10.13 -20.59
C LEU A 201 3.69 -11.01 -20.51
N SER A 202 3.60 -12.07 -21.29
CA SER A 202 2.48 -13.01 -21.17
C SER A 202 2.47 -13.74 -19.82
N SER A 203 3.63 -14.18 -19.34
CA SER A 203 3.76 -14.86 -18.04
C SER A 203 3.30 -13.96 -16.89
N ILE A 204 3.64 -12.67 -16.95
CA ILE A 204 3.26 -11.71 -15.92
C ILE A 204 1.79 -11.32 -16.05
N LEU A 205 1.33 -10.90 -17.24
CA LEU A 205 0.04 -10.21 -17.38
C LEU A 205 -1.17 -11.16 -17.39
N CYS A 206 -1.04 -12.39 -17.88
CA CYS A 206 -2.18 -13.30 -18.03
C CYS A 206 -2.76 -13.79 -16.69
N ASN A 207 -1.96 -13.84 -15.62
CA ASN A 207 -2.34 -14.51 -14.38
C ASN A 207 -2.79 -13.55 -13.26
N LEU A 208 -2.84 -12.25 -13.56
CA LEU A 208 -3.02 -11.20 -12.57
C LEU A 208 -4.43 -10.60 -12.57
N VAL A 209 -5.04 -10.56 -11.39
CA VAL A 209 -6.30 -9.83 -11.12
C VAL A 209 -6.04 -8.36 -10.80
N SER A 210 -7.03 -7.50 -10.93
CA SER A 210 -6.98 -6.14 -10.39
C SER A 210 -6.79 -6.16 -8.86
N CYS A 211 -5.97 -5.27 -8.33
CA CYS A 211 -5.79 -5.00 -6.90
C CYS A 211 -6.32 -3.60 -6.59
N PRO A 212 -7.62 -3.45 -6.21
CA PRO A 212 -8.16 -2.15 -5.84
C PRO A 212 -7.42 -1.57 -4.64
N PRO A 213 -7.12 -0.26 -4.62
CA PRO A 213 -6.44 0.36 -3.49
C PRO A 213 -7.30 0.26 -2.21
N ILE A 214 -6.64 0.05 -1.08
CA ILE A 214 -7.22 0.14 0.25
C ILE A 214 -6.83 1.48 0.87
N CYS A 215 -7.75 2.16 1.55
CA CYS A 215 -7.45 3.40 2.25
C CYS A 215 -6.43 3.14 3.36
N SER A 216 -5.49 4.08 3.57
CA SER A 216 -4.41 3.92 4.55
C SER A 216 -4.95 3.71 5.98
N ASP A 217 -6.03 4.42 6.34
CA ASP A 217 -6.72 4.38 7.62
C ASP A 217 -7.89 3.37 7.69
N GLU A 218 -8.01 2.47 6.71
CA GLU A 218 -8.96 1.36 6.80
C GLU A 218 -8.47 0.30 7.79
N PHE A 219 -9.33 -0.06 8.73
CA PHE A 219 -9.05 -1.06 9.76
C PHE A 219 -9.98 -2.25 9.74
N ASP A 220 -11.09 -2.18 9.03
CA ASP A 220 -12.02 -3.28 8.82
C ASP A 220 -11.96 -3.74 7.36
N ILE A 221 -11.32 -4.89 7.16
CA ILE A 221 -11.22 -5.50 5.83
C ILE A 221 -12.59 -5.83 5.20
N LEU A 222 -13.65 -5.97 6.00
CA LEU A 222 -14.99 -6.18 5.48
C LEU A 222 -15.56 -4.92 4.83
N VAL A 223 -15.30 -3.72 5.37
CA VAL A 223 -15.72 -2.45 4.77
C VAL A 223 -15.10 -2.31 3.38
N PHE A 224 -13.80 -2.58 3.25
CA PHE A 224 -13.13 -2.66 1.95
C PHE A 224 -13.84 -3.62 0.98
N LEU A 225 -14.19 -4.83 1.41
CA LEU A 225 -14.87 -5.82 0.56
C LEU A 225 -16.25 -5.35 0.09
N GLU A 226 -16.96 -4.57 0.91
CA GLU A 226 -18.24 -3.97 0.50
C GLU A 226 -18.04 -2.91 -0.58
N GLU A 227 -17.04 -2.05 -0.44
CA GLU A 227 -16.72 -0.99 -1.41
C GLU A 227 -16.29 -1.53 -2.78
N VAL A 228 -15.56 -2.65 -2.80
CA VAL A 228 -15.03 -3.24 -4.04
C VAL A 228 -15.81 -4.43 -4.57
N ARG A 229 -16.97 -4.74 -3.96
CA ARG A 229 -17.75 -5.96 -4.22
C ARG A 229 -17.99 -6.23 -5.71
N ASP A 230 -18.26 -5.21 -6.50
CA ASP A 230 -18.57 -5.36 -7.93
C ASP A 230 -17.33 -5.47 -8.84
N LYS A 231 -16.15 -5.16 -8.31
CA LYS A 231 -14.87 -5.11 -9.04
C LYS A 231 -13.89 -6.20 -8.61
N LEU A 232 -14.12 -6.86 -7.48
CA LEU A 232 -13.21 -7.89 -6.96
C LEU A 232 -13.08 -9.07 -7.94
N GLY A 233 -11.83 -9.42 -8.26
CA GLY A 233 -11.52 -10.51 -9.19
C GLY A 233 -11.68 -10.13 -10.68
N CYS A 234 -11.84 -8.86 -11.03
CA CYS A 234 -11.78 -8.44 -12.45
C CYS A 234 -10.34 -8.46 -13.00
N PRO A 235 -10.16 -8.47 -14.34
CA PRO A 235 -8.86 -8.25 -14.97
C PRO A 235 -8.22 -6.95 -14.52
N MET A 236 -6.89 -6.86 -14.62
CA MET A 236 -6.16 -5.64 -14.26
C MET A 236 -6.76 -4.40 -14.94
N ILE A 237 -6.74 -3.29 -14.23
CA ILE A 237 -7.28 -2.00 -14.67
C ILE A 237 -6.11 -1.07 -15.04
N TYR A 238 -6.13 -0.55 -16.26
CA TYR A 238 -5.17 0.45 -16.71
C TYR A 238 -5.28 1.75 -15.89
N GLY A 239 -4.15 2.29 -15.47
CA GLY A 239 -4.04 3.48 -14.62
C GLY A 239 -4.08 3.18 -13.12
N GLN A 240 -4.69 2.05 -12.73
CA GLN A 240 -4.69 1.55 -11.36
C GLN A 240 -3.55 0.55 -11.15
N ASP A 241 -3.61 -0.58 -11.86
CA ASP A 241 -2.70 -1.72 -11.69
C ASP A 241 -1.50 -1.67 -12.64
N ILE A 242 -1.74 -1.21 -13.87
CA ILE A 242 -0.73 -1.14 -14.93
C ILE A 242 -0.72 0.22 -15.61
N ARG A 243 0.48 0.70 -15.95
CA ARG A 243 0.68 1.85 -16.83
C ARG A 243 1.62 1.44 -17.97
N VAL A 244 1.35 1.98 -19.16
CA VAL A 244 2.16 1.81 -20.37
C VAL A 244 2.56 3.20 -20.81
N ILE A 245 3.79 3.58 -20.49
CA ILE A 245 4.22 4.99 -20.45
C ILE A 245 5.57 5.21 -21.13
N LYS A 246 5.73 6.39 -21.72
CA LYS A 246 6.97 6.83 -22.34
C LYS A 246 7.18 8.32 -22.06
N ALA A 247 8.40 8.68 -21.69
CA ALA A 247 8.80 10.07 -21.53
C ALA A 247 9.31 10.61 -22.87
N VAL A 248 8.64 11.64 -23.40
CA VAL A 248 8.99 12.28 -24.67
C VAL A 248 9.42 13.72 -24.44
N GLU A 249 10.34 14.22 -25.27
CA GLU A 249 10.75 15.62 -25.21
C GLU A 249 9.62 16.54 -25.70
N GLU A 250 9.44 17.66 -25.00
CA GLU A 250 8.48 18.68 -25.42
C GLU A 250 9.16 19.67 -26.39
N ILE A 251 8.74 19.64 -27.66
CA ILE A 251 9.39 20.33 -28.80
C ILE A 251 9.42 21.87 -28.65
N TYR A 252 8.61 22.45 -27.76
CA TYR A 252 8.39 23.90 -27.70
C TYR A 252 9.28 24.69 -26.73
N VAL A 253 10.13 24.05 -25.91
CA VAL A 253 11.01 24.77 -24.97
C VAL A 253 12.41 24.93 -25.57
N LEU A 254 12.55 25.90 -26.46
CA LEU A 254 13.85 26.45 -26.85
C LEU A 254 14.35 27.37 -25.72
N LYS A 255 15.43 26.94 -25.07
CA LYS A 255 16.26 27.58 -24.02
C LYS A 255 16.00 27.01 -22.62
N GLN A 256 17.02 26.31 -22.10
CA GLN A 256 17.17 25.75 -20.75
C GLN A 256 16.44 24.41 -20.48
N GLY A 257 17.11 23.30 -20.83
CA GLY A 257 16.80 21.93 -20.37
C GLY A 257 15.56 21.30 -21.02
N SER A 258 15.70 20.13 -21.65
CA SER A 258 14.53 19.42 -22.18
C SER A 258 13.70 18.83 -21.02
N LEU A 259 12.59 19.48 -20.69
CA LEU A 259 11.58 18.88 -19.82
C LEU A 259 10.87 17.78 -20.62
N LYS A 260 10.90 16.55 -20.11
CA LYS A 260 10.16 15.44 -20.70
C LYS A 260 8.76 15.37 -20.12
N LYS A 261 7.78 14.98 -20.94
CA LYS A 261 6.42 14.73 -20.53
C LYS A 261 6.08 13.25 -20.69
N GLU A 262 5.28 12.73 -19.75
CA GLU A 262 4.80 11.36 -19.80
C GLU A 262 3.62 11.23 -20.76
N VAL A 263 3.75 10.28 -21.67
CA VAL A 263 2.72 9.89 -22.63
C VAL A 263 2.22 8.49 -22.29
N HIS A 264 0.90 8.34 -22.26
CA HIS A 264 0.20 7.11 -21.91
C HIS A 264 -0.38 6.43 -23.15
N PHE A 265 0.07 5.21 -23.46
CA PHE A 265 -0.31 4.48 -24.67
C PHE A 265 -1.84 4.35 -24.83
N PHE A 266 -2.53 3.78 -23.84
CA PHE A 266 -3.99 3.57 -23.95
C PHE A 266 -4.83 4.85 -23.83
N LYS A 267 -4.29 5.95 -23.29
CA LYS A 267 -5.01 7.23 -23.29
C LYS A 267 -5.01 7.88 -24.68
N GLN A 268 -3.96 7.66 -25.48
CA GLN A 268 -3.92 8.13 -26.86
C GLN A 268 -4.88 7.37 -27.78
N CYS A 269 -5.15 6.10 -27.51
CA CYS A 269 -6.06 5.28 -28.31
C CYS A 269 -7.55 5.48 -27.99
N MET A 270 -7.91 6.21 -26.92
CA MET A 270 -9.31 6.41 -26.53
C MET A 270 -9.95 7.58 -27.31
N ASN A 271 -10.58 7.25 -28.44
CA ASN A 271 -11.63 8.09 -29.01
C ASN A 271 -12.89 8.00 -28.13
N SER A 272 -13.04 8.96 -27.20
CA SER A 272 -14.26 9.57 -26.61
C SER A 272 -15.61 8.82 -26.44
N PHE A 273 -15.73 7.50 -26.62
CA PHE A 273 -17.03 6.80 -26.61
C PHE A 273 -17.15 5.62 -25.65
N ILE A 274 -16.08 5.22 -24.96
CA ILE A 274 -16.14 4.14 -23.95
C ILE A 274 -16.14 4.78 -22.57
N SER A 275 -17.32 4.82 -21.94
CA SER A 275 -17.47 5.26 -20.55
C SER A 275 -17.19 4.07 -19.62
N GLY A 276 -15.96 3.94 -19.12
CA GLY A 276 -15.57 2.89 -18.18
C GLY A 276 -14.04 2.68 -18.06
N PRO A 277 -13.56 2.03 -16.99
CA PRO A 277 -12.14 1.71 -16.83
C PRO A 277 -11.65 0.73 -17.92
N LYS A 278 -10.46 0.94 -18.46
CA LYS A 278 -9.84 0.04 -19.45
C LYS A 278 -9.29 -1.20 -18.77
N LEU A 279 -9.96 -2.33 -18.97
CA LEU A 279 -9.50 -3.65 -18.52
C LEU A 279 -8.38 -4.18 -19.44
N ILE A 280 -7.49 -4.97 -18.86
CA ILE A 280 -6.40 -5.66 -19.56
C ILE A 280 -6.83 -7.08 -19.89
N ASP A 281 -7.45 -7.24 -21.05
CA ASP A 281 -7.82 -8.52 -21.65
C ASP A 281 -6.70 -9.07 -22.57
N ALA A 282 -6.94 -10.21 -23.22
CA ALA A 282 -5.98 -10.81 -24.14
C ALA A 282 -5.54 -9.87 -25.29
N VAL A 283 -6.45 -9.02 -25.78
CA VAL A 283 -6.14 -8.03 -26.83
C VAL A 283 -5.25 -6.92 -26.29
N ALA A 284 -5.57 -6.38 -25.12
CA ALA A 284 -4.77 -5.37 -24.45
C ALA A 284 -3.37 -5.88 -24.08
N ILE A 285 -3.24 -7.16 -23.72
CA ILE A 285 -1.93 -7.79 -23.49
C ILE A 285 -1.09 -7.78 -24.77
N GLN A 286 -1.69 -8.07 -25.92
CA GLN A 286 -0.99 -7.98 -27.20
C GLN A 286 -0.57 -6.53 -27.53
N GLN A 287 -1.45 -5.58 -27.27
CA GLN A 287 -1.17 -4.14 -27.40
C GLN A 287 -0.03 -3.68 -26.47
N CYS A 288 0.08 -4.22 -25.25
CA CYS A 288 1.21 -3.95 -24.36
C CYS A 288 2.55 -4.45 -24.94
N LYS A 289 2.56 -5.62 -25.59
CA LYS A 289 3.77 -6.14 -26.26
C LYS A 289 4.20 -5.26 -27.43
N GLU A 290 3.25 -4.79 -28.22
CA GLU A 290 3.49 -3.85 -29.32
C GLU A 290 4.04 -2.51 -28.80
N ALA A 291 3.37 -1.92 -27.78
CA ALA A 291 3.83 -0.70 -27.15
C ALA A 291 5.26 -0.82 -26.58
N HIS A 292 5.59 -1.96 -25.96
CA HIS A 292 6.95 -2.19 -25.48
C HIS A 292 7.98 -2.16 -26.61
N ARG A 293 7.69 -2.76 -27.77
CA ARG A 293 8.55 -2.67 -28.97
C ARG A 293 8.68 -1.25 -29.51
N GLU A 294 7.68 -0.39 -29.29
CA GLU A 294 7.69 1.03 -29.68
C GLU A 294 8.40 1.95 -28.66
N GLY A 295 9.01 1.40 -27.62
CA GLY A 295 9.77 2.15 -26.63
C GLY A 295 8.97 2.57 -25.39
N TYR A 296 7.78 2.00 -25.15
CA TYR A 296 7.02 2.24 -23.92
C TYR A 296 7.48 1.31 -22.78
N THR A 297 7.59 1.87 -21.58
CA THR A 297 7.78 1.12 -20.34
C THR A 297 6.45 0.53 -19.88
N ILE A 298 6.49 -0.75 -19.49
CA ILE A 298 5.40 -1.42 -18.77
C ILE A 298 5.67 -1.28 -17.27
N SER A 299 4.78 -0.60 -16.55
CA SER A 299 4.85 -0.37 -15.11
C SER A 299 3.68 -1.08 -14.43
N LEU A 300 3.99 -2.02 -13.54
CA LEU A 300 3.02 -2.77 -12.73
C LEU A 300 3.12 -2.33 -11.27
N ARG A 301 1.95 -2.20 -10.64
CA ARG A 301 1.82 -1.75 -9.25
C ARG A 301 1.37 -2.86 -8.32
N GLY A 302 1.75 -2.73 -7.05
CA GLY A 302 1.28 -3.59 -5.98
C GLY A 302 1.76 -5.03 -6.11
N MET A 303 3.04 -5.23 -6.44
CA MET A 303 3.62 -6.57 -6.65
C MET A 303 3.68 -7.41 -5.37
N GLU A 304 3.69 -6.77 -4.20
CA GLU A 304 3.53 -7.36 -2.88
C GLU A 304 2.16 -8.06 -2.71
N PHE A 305 1.15 -7.68 -3.49
CA PHE A 305 -0.15 -8.35 -3.50
C PHE A 305 -0.24 -9.47 -4.54
N ARG A 306 0.80 -9.62 -5.38
CA ARG A 306 0.80 -10.45 -6.59
C ARG A 306 1.80 -11.60 -6.53
N SER A 307 2.75 -11.56 -5.61
CA SER A 307 3.79 -12.57 -5.44
C SER A 307 4.05 -12.79 -3.95
N GLU A 308 3.86 -14.03 -3.48
CA GLU A 308 4.17 -14.43 -2.09
C GLU A 308 5.63 -14.17 -1.72
N TYR A 309 6.50 -14.16 -2.73
CA TYR A 309 7.92 -13.90 -2.55
C TYR A 309 8.21 -12.42 -2.33
N ILE A 310 7.65 -11.55 -3.19
CA ILE A 310 7.79 -10.10 -3.04
C ILE A 310 7.09 -9.63 -1.76
N SER A 311 5.95 -10.21 -1.41
CA SER A 311 5.23 -9.90 -0.17
C SER A 311 6.09 -10.16 1.06
N ALA A 312 6.83 -11.28 1.08
CA ALA A 312 7.71 -11.62 2.19
C ALA A 312 8.93 -10.69 2.31
N ILE A 313 9.47 -10.22 1.17
CA ILE A 313 10.53 -9.18 1.15
C ILE A 313 9.97 -7.85 1.67
N ALA A 314 8.80 -7.43 1.19
CA ALA A 314 8.14 -6.21 1.60
C ALA A 314 7.82 -6.21 3.11
N ASP A 315 7.28 -7.32 3.64
CA ASP A 315 7.01 -7.49 5.07
C ASP A 315 8.30 -7.40 5.91
N SER A 316 9.39 -8.01 5.43
CA SER A 316 10.68 -7.96 6.11
C SER A 316 11.24 -6.54 6.15
N LEU A 317 11.13 -5.82 5.04
CA LEU A 317 11.58 -4.42 4.94
C LEU A 317 10.70 -3.50 5.80
N ALA A 318 9.38 -3.69 5.80
CA ALA A 318 8.46 -2.97 6.67
C ALA A 318 8.83 -3.16 8.16
N ALA A 319 9.16 -4.40 8.56
CA ALA A 319 9.62 -4.69 9.91
C ALA A 319 10.98 -4.05 10.24
N LEU A 320 11.94 -4.03 9.29
CA LEU A 320 13.23 -3.36 9.47
C LEU A 320 13.06 -1.86 9.76
N PHE A 321 12.11 -1.20 9.09
CA PHE A 321 11.86 0.23 9.25
C PHE A 321 10.75 0.58 10.26
N GLY A 322 10.14 -0.41 10.92
CA GLY A 322 9.05 -0.20 11.87
C GLY A 322 7.78 0.39 11.23
N GLN A 323 7.60 0.16 9.93
CA GLN A 323 6.50 0.67 9.13
C GLN A 323 5.40 -0.38 8.94
N PRO A 324 4.15 0.06 8.69
CA PRO A 324 3.03 -0.85 8.49
C PRO A 324 3.04 -1.62 7.16
N SER A 325 3.68 -1.09 6.10
CA SER A 325 3.88 -1.78 4.82
C SER A 325 5.05 -1.22 4.02
N VAL A 326 5.42 -1.96 2.98
CA VAL A 326 6.28 -1.54 1.89
C VAL A 326 5.55 -1.84 0.59
N GLY A 327 5.43 -0.86 -0.29
CA GLY A 327 4.85 -1.05 -1.62
C GLY A 327 5.90 -1.58 -2.60
N ALA A 328 5.49 -2.32 -3.63
CA ALA A 328 6.40 -2.87 -4.63
C ALA A 328 5.88 -2.63 -6.07
N ASN A 329 6.71 -2.02 -6.92
CA ASN A 329 6.38 -1.72 -8.31
C ASN A 329 7.41 -2.33 -9.26
N LEU A 330 6.95 -2.97 -10.35
CA LEU A 330 7.82 -3.58 -11.36
C LEU A 330 7.83 -2.74 -12.63
N TYR A 331 9.01 -2.54 -13.21
CA TYR A 331 9.20 -1.74 -14.42
C TYR A 331 10.03 -2.48 -15.45
N LEU A 332 9.42 -2.75 -16.60
CA LEU A 332 10.08 -3.31 -17.77
C LEU A 332 10.22 -2.21 -18.82
N THR A 333 11.47 -1.80 -19.10
CA THR A 333 11.79 -0.70 -20.01
C THR A 333 12.60 -1.20 -21.21
N PRO A 334 12.16 -0.95 -22.45
CA PRO A 334 12.89 -1.35 -23.64
C PRO A 334 14.24 -0.61 -23.77
N PRO A 335 15.14 -1.10 -24.65
CA PRO A 335 16.41 -0.43 -24.92
C PRO A 335 16.23 1.06 -25.30
N GLN A 336 17.21 1.88 -24.93
CA GLN A 336 17.31 3.30 -25.34
C GLN A 336 16.06 4.14 -25.05
N SER A 337 15.30 3.76 -24.02
CA SER A 337 14.00 4.34 -23.70
C SER A 337 13.92 4.81 -22.25
N GLN A 338 13.06 5.80 -22.02
CA GLN A 338 12.73 6.34 -20.70
C GLN A 338 11.21 6.29 -20.52
N GLY A 339 10.75 5.70 -19.41
CA GLY A 339 9.32 5.56 -19.11
C GLY A 339 8.72 6.79 -18.43
N LEU A 340 9.29 7.15 -17.27
CA LEU A 340 8.82 8.25 -16.43
C LEU A 340 9.64 9.52 -16.69
N ALA A 341 8.99 10.68 -16.61
CA ALA A 341 9.68 11.97 -16.62
C ALA A 341 10.43 12.18 -15.28
N ARG A 342 11.19 13.27 -15.16
CA ARG A 342 11.81 13.62 -13.89
C ARG A 342 10.75 13.88 -12.83
N HIS A 343 10.83 13.18 -11.70
CA HIS A 343 9.90 13.30 -10.59
C HIS A 343 10.62 12.99 -9.28
N TYR A 344 9.96 13.24 -8.15
CA TYR A 344 10.38 12.74 -6.84
C TYR A 344 9.21 12.00 -6.21
N ASP A 345 9.52 11.06 -5.33
CA ASP A 345 8.52 10.30 -4.59
C ASP A 345 8.30 10.90 -3.18
N ASP A 346 7.10 10.67 -2.65
CA ASP A 346 6.72 10.95 -1.25
C ASP A 346 7.15 9.84 -0.27
N HIS A 347 7.83 8.80 -0.76
CA HIS A 347 8.31 7.66 0.03
C HIS A 347 9.76 7.32 -0.36
N CYS A 348 10.49 6.65 0.54
CA CYS A 348 11.87 6.26 0.25
C CYS A 348 11.87 4.99 -0.60
N VAL A 349 12.71 4.91 -1.62
CA VAL A 349 12.69 3.78 -2.56
C VAL A 349 14.01 3.02 -2.59
N PHE A 350 13.92 1.69 -2.71
CA PHE A 350 15.00 0.79 -3.06
C PHE A 350 14.75 0.23 -4.47
N VAL A 351 15.54 0.69 -5.42
CA VAL A 351 15.50 0.23 -6.81
C VAL A 351 16.41 -0.99 -6.95
N CYS A 352 15.83 -2.18 -7.07
CA CYS A 352 16.52 -3.45 -7.19
C CYS A 352 16.59 -3.85 -8.67
N GLN A 353 17.79 -3.81 -9.26
CA GLN A 353 17.98 -4.12 -10.67
C GLN A 353 17.96 -5.63 -10.89
N LEU A 354 16.89 -6.14 -11.51
CA LEU A 354 16.68 -7.58 -11.70
C LEU A 354 17.34 -8.11 -12.96
N LEU A 355 17.17 -7.42 -14.09
CA LEU A 355 17.74 -7.81 -15.38
C LEU A 355 18.18 -6.59 -16.19
N GLY A 356 19.26 -6.73 -16.95
CA GLY A 356 19.80 -5.69 -17.81
C GLY A 356 20.34 -4.49 -17.03
N THR A 357 20.44 -3.35 -17.72
CA THR A 357 21.16 -2.18 -17.21
C THR A 357 20.34 -0.90 -17.32
N LYS A 358 20.39 -0.06 -16.29
CA LYS A 358 19.68 1.23 -16.29
C LYS A 358 20.54 2.34 -15.70
N LYS A 359 20.60 3.47 -16.42
CA LYS A 359 21.25 4.69 -15.95
C LYS A 359 20.25 5.53 -15.17
N TRP A 360 20.59 5.84 -13.93
CA TRP A 360 19.83 6.70 -13.03
C TRP A 360 20.55 8.02 -12.83
N THR A 361 19.80 9.12 -12.82
CA THR A 361 20.28 10.44 -12.44
C THR A 361 19.43 10.93 -11.28
N VAL A 362 20.06 11.19 -10.13
CA VAL A 362 19.39 11.63 -8.90
C VAL A 362 19.88 13.02 -8.54
N PHE A 363 18.97 13.96 -8.39
CA PHE A 363 19.23 15.35 -8.07
C PHE A 363 19.09 15.58 -6.57
N SER A 364 19.81 16.60 -6.07
CA SER A 364 19.68 17.04 -4.69
C SER A 364 18.25 17.51 -4.41
N ARG A 365 17.78 17.28 -3.19
CA ARG A 365 16.45 17.73 -2.76
C ARG A 365 16.37 19.26 -2.82
N PRO A 366 15.24 19.81 -3.30
CA PRO A 366 15.05 21.25 -3.38
C PRO A 366 14.83 21.91 -2.01
N THR A 367 14.29 21.16 -1.03
CA THR A 367 14.01 21.66 0.32
C THR A 367 14.49 20.67 1.38
N VAL A 368 14.68 21.17 2.60
CA VAL A 368 14.96 20.34 3.78
C VAL A 368 13.72 19.61 4.31
N GLN A 369 12.53 19.99 3.83
CA GLN A 369 11.28 19.41 4.28
C GLN A 369 11.03 18.09 3.55
N LEU A 370 10.83 17.02 4.32
CA LEU A 370 10.44 15.74 3.75
C LEU A 370 8.99 15.81 3.24
N PRO A 371 8.71 15.31 2.02
CA PRO A 371 7.33 15.14 1.57
C PRO A 371 6.61 14.16 2.51
N ARG A 372 5.31 14.38 2.73
CA ARG A 372 4.45 13.43 3.43
C ARG A 372 3.71 12.59 2.41
N LEU A 373 3.46 11.33 2.76
CA LEU A 373 2.70 10.41 1.93
C LEU A 373 1.31 10.97 1.63
N TYR A 374 0.91 10.95 0.35
CA TYR A 374 -0.38 11.44 -0.16
C TYR A 374 -0.62 12.96 -0.09
N GLU A 375 0.32 13.76 0.41
CA GLU A 375 0.26 15.21 0.22
C GLU A 375 0.54 15.52 -1.27
N PRO A 376 -0.15 16.50 -1.86
CA PRO A 376 0.14 16.90 -3.23
C PRO A 376 1.63 17.21 -3.37
N LEU A 377 2.29 16.51 -4.30
CA LEU A 377 3.64 16.84 -4.69
C LEU A 377 3.56 18.21 -5.37
N ASP A 378 3.96 19.26 -4.66
CA ASP A 378 4.12 20.56 -5.30
C ASP A 378 5.06 20.36 -6.49
N CYS A 379 4.64 20.81 -7.67
CA CYS A 379 5.46 20.80 -8.86
C CYS A 379 6.61 21.78 -8.64
N ILE A 380 7.67 21.34 -7.94
CA ILE A 380 8.90 22.12 -7.71
C ILE A 380 9.62 22.39 -9.05
N LEU A 381 9.12 21.86 -10.18
CA LEU A 381 9.53 22.22 -11.53
C LEU A 381 9.06 23.61 -12.01
N ARG A 382 8.58 24.50 -11.12
CA ARG A 382 7.99 25.81 -11.48
C ARG A 382 8.78 27.04 -11.00
N SER A 383 9.86 26.88 -10.24
CA SER A 383 10.82 27.98 -10.02
C SER A 383 11.71 28.10 -11.26
N GLU A 384 11.43 29.11 -12.10
CA GLU A 384 12.26 29.48 -13.26
C GLU A 384 13.72 29.84 -12.87
N ASP A 385 14.01 29.98 -11.57
CA ASP A 385 15.32 30.35 -11.01
C ASP A 385 16.25 29.16 -10.66
N ASP A 386 15.80 27.90 -10.67
CA ASP A 386 16.65 26.74 -10.32
C ASP A 386 17.49 26.20 -11.49
N CYS A 387 17.70 27.02 -12.53
CA CYS A 387 18.61 26.75 -13.65
C CYS A 387 20.11 26.85 -13.27
N VAL A 388 20.47 26.83 -11.99
CA VAL A 388 21.85 26.81 -11.51
C VAL A 388 22.21 25.40 -11.01
N GLU A 389 22.92 24.64 -11.86
CA GLU A 389 23.68 23.42 -11.53
C GLU A 389 23.22 22.66 -10.28
N SER A 390 22.00 22.11 -10.30
CA SER A 390 21.58 21.20 -9.23
C SER A 390 22.54 20.02 -9.19
N LYS A 391 23.25 19.88 -8.06
CA LYS A 391 24.16 18.76 -7.83
C LYS A 391 23.39 17.47 -8.04
N HIS A 392 23.87 16.66 -8.98
CA HIS A 392 23.28 15.39 -9.32
C HIS A 392 24.32 14.28 -9.24
N MET A 393 23.85 13.09 -8.91
CA MET A 393 24.62 11.86 -8.91
C MET A 393 24.13 10.97 -10.05
N GLN A 394 25.05 10.35 -10.77
CA GLN A 394 24.72 9.40 -11.81
C GLN A 394 25.13 7.99 -11.36
N PHE A 395 24.20 7.05 -11.50
CA PHE A 395 24.41 5.65 -11.17
C PHE A 395 24.11 4.79 -12.39
N LEU A 396 24.96 3.82 -12.68
CA LEU A 396 24.70 2.78 -13.67
C LEU A 396 24.44 1.49 -12.90
N LEU A 397 23.19 1.03 -12.91
CA LEU A 397 22.78 -0.17 -12.19
C LEU A 397 22.90 -1.37 -13.12
N SER A 398 23.57 -2.40 -12.63
CA SER A 398 23.65 -3.74 -13.24
C SER A 398 22.86 -4.74 -12.40
N GLU A 399 22.65 -5.96 -12.92
CA GLU A 399 21.89 -6.99 -12.22
C GLU A 399 22.42 -7.27 -10.80
N GLY A 400 21.51 -7.25 -9.83
CA GLY A 400 21.81 -7.41 -8.39
C GLY A 400 22.16 -6.12 -7.66
N ASP A 401 22.39 -5.00 -8.35
CA ASP A 401 22.60 -3.71 -7.68
C ASP A 401 21.30 -3.17 -7.09
N ILE A 402 21.41 -2.49 -5.95
CA ILE A 402 20.30 -1.79 -5.29
C ILE A 402 20.65 -0.31 -5.15
N LEU A 403 19.82 0.58 -5.70
CA LEU A 403 19.93 2.03 -5.49
C LEU A 403 18.87 2.49 -4.49
N TYR A 404 19.31 3.03 -3.36
CA TYR A 404 18.46 3.71 -2.41
C TYR A 404 18.31 5.19 -2.78
N ILE A 405 17.08 5.70 -2.82
CA ILE A 405 16.75 7.11 -3.03
C ILE A 405 15.80 7.58 -1.91
N PRO A 406 16.22 8.58 -1.09
CA PRO A 406 15.36 9.19 -0.09
C PRO A 406 14.15 9.90 -0.71
N ARG A 407 13.02 9.94 0.02
CA ARG A 407 11.86 10.73 -0.39
C ARG A 407 12.19 12.20 -0.58
N GLY A 408 11.62 12.81 -1.62
CA GLY A 408 11.87 14.19 -2.01
C GLY A 408 13.05 14.43 -2.96
N CYS A 409 13.86 13.41 -3.27
CA CYS A 409 14.97 13.54 -4.24
C CYS A 409 14.46 13.40 -5.69
N PRO A 410 14.53 14.44 -6.53
CA PRO A 410 14.14 14.32 -7.93
C PRO A 410 15.06 13.35 -8.65
N HIS A 411 14.52 12.51 -9.52
CA HIS A 411 15.29 11.51 -10.24
C HIS A 411 14.65 11.16 -11.59
N GLU A 412 15.47 10.59 -12.47
CA GLU A 412 15.06 10.09 -13.78
C GLU A 412 15.95 8.90 -14.19
N ALA A 413 15.41 8.02 -15.03
CA ALA A 413 16.11 6.78 -15.40
C ALA A 413 15.89 6.38 -16.86
N CYS A 414 16.98 6.02 -17.54
CA CYS A 414 16.98 5.63 -18.95
C CYS A 414 17.69 4.28 -19.14
N THR A 415 17.09 3.37 -19.91
CA THR A 415 17.74 2.11 -20.29
C THR A 415 18.83 2.39 -21.32
N VAL A 416 20.06 1.94 -21.04
CA VAL A 416 21.21 2.15 -21.93
C VAL A 416 21.56 0.85 -22.64
N THR A 417 22.01 0.94 -23.89
CA THR A 417 22.61 -0.18 -24.63
C THR A 417 24.12 -0.04 -24.54
N ASP A 418 24.81 -1.08 -24.05
CA ASP A 418 26.25 -1.05 -23.94
C ASP A 418 26.89 -1.20 -25.33
N ASN A 419 27.35 -0.10 -25.93
CA ASN A 419 28.09 -0.14 -27.21
C ASN A 419 29.50 -0.72 -27.03
N SER A 420 29.92 -1.06 -25.81
CA SER A 420 31.27 -1.52 -25.48
C SER A 420 31.41 -3.03 -25.27
N VAL A 421 30.29 -3.77 -25.20
CA VAL A 421 30.28 -5.24 -25.13
C VAL A 421 29.83 -5.81 -26.48
N SER A 422 30.61 -5.54 -27.52
CA SER A 422 30.54 -6.27 -28.78
C SER A 422 31.26 -7.60 -28.64
N THR A 423 30.64 -8.58 -27.98
CA THR A 423 30.99 -9.99 -28.16
C THR A 423 29.72 -10.76 -28.46
N ALA A 424 29.63 -11.14 -29.73
CA ALA A 424 28.87 -12.23 -30.33
C ALA A 424 27.81 -12.94 -29.47
N ASP A 425 26.58 -12.88 -29.95
CA ASP A 425 25.63 -14.00 -29.98
C ASP A 425 25.18 -14.59 -28.64
N ASP A 426 24.93 -13.74 -27.63
CA ASP A 426 24.08 -14.10 -26.51
C ASP A 426 22.82 -13.23 -26.53
N GLY A 427 21.65 -13.82 -26.32
CA GLY A 427 20.31 -13.25 -26.53
C GLY A 427 19.91 -12.08 -25.62
N SER A 428 20.87 -11.27 -25.17
CA SER A 428 20.69 -10.03 -24.42
C SER A 428 19.85 -9.04 -25.24
N THR A 429 18.56 -8.97 -24.92
CA THR A 429 17.55 -8.18 -25.62
C THR A 429 17.59 -6.68 -25.24
N GLY A 430 18.65 -6.24 -24.54
CA GLY A 430 18.95 -4.83 -24.23
C GLY A 430 17.93 -4.10 -23.36
N PHE A 431 16.91 -4.79 -22.83
CA PHE A 431 15.90 -4.20 -21.95
C PHE A 431 16.44 -4.06 -20.51
N SER A 432 15.71 -3.32 -19.68
CA SER A 432 15.94 -3.26 -18.23
C SER A 432 14.66 -3.65 -17.48
N LEU A 433 14.81 -4.55 -16.51
CA LEU A 433 13.77 -4.92 -15.54
C LEU A 433 14.26 -4.58 -14.13
N HIS A 434 13.49 -3.79 -13.39
CA HIS A 434 13.77 -3.53 -11.97
C HIS A 434 12.49 -3.56 -11.14
N LEU A 435 12.66 -3.92 -9.86
CA LEU A 435 11.65 -3.84 -8.82
C LEU A 435 11.98 -2.65 -7.93
N THR A 436 11.01 -1.78 -7.69
CA THR A 436 11.12 -0.66 -6.75
C THR A 436 10.35 -1.01 -5.49
N LEU A 437 11.03 -1.10 -4.35
CA LEU A 437 10.43 -1.27 -3.03
C LEU A 437 10.32 0.10 -2.35
N GLY A 438 9.11 0.57 -2.07
CA GLY A 438 8.82 1.86 -1.46
C GLY A 438 8.50 1.72 0.02
N VAL A 439 9.33 2.30 0.89
CA VAL A 439 9.05 2.42 2.33
C VAL A 439 8.14 3.63 2.56
N GLU A 440 6.86 3.33 2.71
CA GLU A 440 5.78 4.30 2.93
C GLU A 440 5.73 4.68 4.42
N VAL A 441 6.02 5.94 4.71
CA VAL A 441 5.95 6.50 6.07
C VAL A 441 4.64 7.24 6.18
N GLU A 442 3.66 6.59 6.80
CA GLU A 442 2.33 7.18 6.97
C GLU A 442 2.28 8.13 8.16
N PRO A 443 1.31 9.08 8.17
CA PRO A 443 1.22 10.11 9.20
C PRO A 443 1.31 9.62 10.66
N PRO A 444 0.70 8.49 11.07
CA PRO A 444 0.85 7.97 12.44
C PRO A 444 2.29 7.55 12.79
N PHE A 445 3.11 7.21 11.80
CA PHE A 445 4.44 6.63 11.94
C PHE A 445 5.57 7.62 11.61
N GLU A 446 5.25 8.90 11.47
CA GLU A 446 6.19 10.02 11.59
C GLU A 446 6.39 10.39 13.08
N TRP A 447 7.41 11.19 13.41
CA TRP A 447 7.60 11.71 14.77
C TRP A 447 6.45 12.64 15.22
N GLU A 448 5.79 13.33 14.29
CA GLU A 448 4.53 14.04 14.54
C GLU A 448 3.44 13.06 14.99
N GLY A 449 3.21 11.98 14.24
CA GLY A 449 2.25 10.94 14.60
C GLY A 449 2.54 10.31 15.95
N PHE A 450 3.82 10.02 16.24
CA PHE A 450 4.24 9.54 17.56
C PHE A 450 3.86 10.51 18.68
N ALA A 451 4.00 11.83 18.47
CA ALA A 451 3.59 12.84 19.44
C ALA A 451 2.07 12.86 19.68
N HIS A 452 1.26 12.70 18.63
CA HIS A 452 -0.19 12.57 18.77
C HIS A 452 -0.58 11.31 19.55
N VAL A 453 0.07 10.17 19.28
CA VAL A 453 -0.12 8.93 20.03
C VAL A 453 0.29 9.08 21.49
N ALA A 454 1.40 9.78 21.75
CA ALA A 454 1.87 10.07 23.11
C ALA A 454 0.86 10.93 23.88
N LEU A 455 0.32 11.98 23.28
CA LEU A 455 -0.73 12.81 23.89
C LEU A 455 -2.00 12.02 24.18
N HIS A 456 -2.43 11.19 23.23
CA HIS A 456 -3.58 10.32 23.41
C HIS A 456 -3.37 9.33 24.58
N CYS A 457 -2.23 8.65 24.61
CA CYS A 457 -1.85 7.71 25.67
C CYS A 457 -1.82 8.37 27.05
N TRP A 458 -1.14 9.52 27.16
CA TRP A 458 -1.07 10.29 28.40
C TRP A 458 -2.45 10.70 28.89
N ASN A 459 -3.29 11.26 28.01
CA ASN A 459 -4.64 11.68 28.36
C ASN A 459 -5.49 10.50 28.83
N HIS A 460 -5.43 9.36 28.13
CA HIS A 460 -6.15 8.14 28.52
C HIS A 460 -5.75 7.66 29.92
N ASN A 461 -4.44 7.59 30.21
CA ASN A 461 -3.93 7.15 31.51
C ASN A 461 -4.26 8.13 32.66
N HIS A 462 -4.50 9.40 32.34
CA HIS A 462 -4.83 10.45 33.31
C HIS A 462 -6.33 10.78 33.40
N LYS A 463 -7.20 10.09 32.63
CA LYS A 463 -8.66 10.15 32.80
C LYS A 463 -9.07 9.54 34.15
N ARG A 464 -9.01 10.33 35.22
CA ARG A 464 -9.91 10.15 36.38
C ARG A 464 -11.22 10.84 36.00
N SER A 465 -12.18 10.12 35.42
CA SER A 465 -13.39 10.68 34.78
C SER A 465 -13.96 11.93 35.49
N PRO A 466 -13.64 13.16 35.04
CA PRO A 466 -14.51 14.28 35.33
C PRO A 466 -15.75 14.06 34.46
N ASP A 467 -16.93 14.27 35.02
CA ASP A 467 -18.18 14.26 34.25
C ASP A 467 -17.99 15.12 32.97
N PRO A 468 -18.20 14.58 31.75
CA PRO A 468 -18.06 15.34 30.52
C PRO A 468 -18.99 16.57 30.46
N SER A 469 -20.02 16.61 31.31
CA SER A 469 -20.88 17.78 31.49
C SER A 469 -20.32 18.85 32.44
N SER A 470 -19.19 18.58 33.13
CA SER A 470 -18.52 19.54 34.00
C SER A 470 -17.64 20.51 33.22
N LEU A 471 -17.55 21.75 33.71
CA LEU A 471 -16.72 22.80 33.12
C LEU A 471 -15.25 22.38 32.95
N MET A 472 -14.71 21.70 33.97
CA MET A 472 -13.34 21.18 33.95
C MET A 472 -13.16 20.08 32.89
N GLY A 473 -14.17 19.22 32.71
CA GLY A 473 -14.20 18.21 31.65
C GLY A 473 -14.15 18.86 30.26
N THR A 474 -14.97 19.88 30.02
CA THR A 474 -14.99 20.64 28.76
C THR A 474 -13.66 21.35 28.50
N LEU A 475 -13.10 22.05 29.50
CA LEU A 475 -11.82 22.76 29.36
C LEU A 475 -10.66 21.78 29.05
N ASN A 476 -10.63 20.63 29.72
CA ASN A 476 -9.64 19.59 29.46
C ASN A 476 -9.74 19.06 28.02
N PHE A 477 -10.97 18.74 27.57
CA PHE A 477 -11.23 18.27 26.22
C PHE A 477 -10.78 19.27 25.15
N ILE A 478 -11.15 20.55 25.29
CA ILE A 478 -10.70 21.63 24.38
C ILE A 478 -9.18 21.76 24.41
N SER A 479 -8.56 21.66 25.57
CA SER A 479 -7.11 21.79 25.71
C SER A 479 -6.35 20.66 25.01
N VAL A 480 -6.83 19.41 25.12
CA VAL A 480 -6.26 18.27 24.37
C VAL A 480 -6.42 18.47 22.87
N TYR A 481 -7.60 18.91 22.44
CA TYR A 481 -7.85 19.25 21.03
C TYR A 481 -6.87 20.30 20.50
N MET A 482 -6.74 21.42 21.21
CA MET A 482 -5.83 22.50 20.84
C MET A 482 -4.37 22.03 20.83
N LEU A 483 -3.99 21.12 21.73
CA LEU A 483 -2.62 20.61 21.76
C LEU A 483 -2.31 19.69 20.57
N HIS A 484 -3.28 18.91 20.06
CA HIS A 484 -3.11 18.21 18.77
C HIS A 484 -2.89 19.20 17.62
N VAL A 485 -3.67 20.29 17.56
CA VAL A 485 -3.47 21.34 16.54
C VAL A 485 -2.08 21.99 16.69
N ALA A 486 -1.60 22.20 17.92
CA ALA A 486 -0.26 22.74 18.17
C ALA A 486 0.85 21.80 17.68
N ILE A 487 0.73 20.49 17.93
CA ILE A 487 1.68 19.48 17.44
C ILE A 487 1.76 19.52 15.91
N ARG A 488 0.61 19.59 15.22
CA ARG A 488 0.55 19.70 13.77
C ARG A 488 1.25 20.96 13.25
N LEU A 489 0.97 22.12 13.87
CA LEU A 489 1.61 23.38 13.50
C LEU A 489 3.13 23.31 13.62
N ILE A 490 3.66 22.66 14.67
CA ILE A 490 5.09 22.44 14.81
C ILE A 490 5.60 21.51 13.71
N GLY A 491 4.92 20.41 13.42
CA GLY A 491 5.34 19.44 12.41
C GLY A 491 5.30 19.93 10.97
N ASP A 492 4.47 20.93 10.69
CA ASP A 492 4.47 21.61 9.39
C ASP A 492 5.73 22.46 9.14
N HIS A 493 6.43 22.89 10.21
CA HIS A 493 7.61 23.76 10.12
C HIS A 493 8.93 23.05 10.50
N ASP A 494 8.90 22.11 11.44
CA ASP A 494 10.10 21.41 11.89
C ASP A 494 10.30 20.10 11.09
N PRO A 495 11.36 19.99 10.26
CA PRO A 495 11.58 18.82 9.41
C PRO A 495 11.80 17.53 10.21
N LYS A 496 12.19 17.61 11.49
CA LYS A 496 12.39 16.42 12.33
C LYS A 496 11.08 15.73 12.70
N PHE A 497 9.98 16.47 12.77
CA PHE A 497 8.65 15.91 13.03
C PHE A 497 8.16 15.05 11.86
N ARG A 498 8.60 15.36 10.64
CA ARG A 498 8.30 14.57 9.43
C ARG A 498 9.23 13.38 9.22
N LYS A 499 10.29 13.19 10.02
CA LYS A 499 11.14 11.99 9.92
C LYS A 499 10.37 10.75 10.34
N ALA A 500 10.71 9.60 9.76
CA ALA A 500 10.14 8.31 10.17
C ALA A 500 10.40 8.04 11.65
N CYS A 501 9.37 7.59 12.35
CA CYS A 501 9.48 7.13 13.72
C CYS A 501 9.98 5.67 13.74
N MET A 502 11.23 5.48 14.16
CA MET A 502 11.90 4.18 14.16
C MET A 502 11.71 3.42 15.48
N VAL A 503 10.68 3.73 16.26
CA VAL A 503 10.44 3.11 17.59
C VAL A 503 10.08 1.63 17.49
N ALA A 504 9.39 1.23 16.43
CA ALA A 504 8.98 -0.15 16.18
C ALA A 504 9.91 -0.91 15.21
N ALA A 505 11.06 -0.33 14.87
CA ALA A 505 12.03 -0.91 13.95
C ALA A 505 12.75 -2.12 14.57
N ILE A 506 13.03 -3.13 13.75
CA ILE A 506 13.72 -4.35 14.19
C ILE A 506 15.07 -4.46 13.46
N PRO A 507 16.20 -4.67 14.16
CA PRO A 507 16.31 -4.80 15.61
C PRO A 507 16.30 -3.44 16.31
N LEU A 508 15.86 -3.42 17.58
CA LEU A 508 15.66 -2.23 18.44
C LEU A 508 16.95 -1.46 18.84
N HIS A 509 18.06 -1.59 18.11
CA HIS A 509 19.37 -1.05 18.49
C HIS A 509 19.43 0.49 18.53
N SER A 510 18.41 1.19 18.01
CA SER A 510 18.31 2.66 18.00
C SER A 510 17.59 3.26 19.22
N LEU A 511 17.40 2.52 20.31
CA LEU A 511 16.60 2.96 21.46
C LEU A 511 17.05 4.31 22.03
N ASP A 512 18.35 4.55 22.14
CA ASP A 512 18.90 5.82 22.66
C ASP A 512 18.67 6.99 21.69
N LEU A 513 18.77 6.76 20.39
CA LEU A 513 18.50 7.78 19.38
C LEU A 513 17.01 8.12 19.36
N ASN A 514 16.15 7.11 19.44
CA ASN A 514 14.70 7.28 19.55
C ASN A 514 14.32 8.05 20.83
N ARG A 515 14.96 7.77 21.98
CA ARG A 515 14.76 8.54 23.22
C ARG A 515 15.19 9.99 23.08
N LYS A 516 16.35 10.24 22.47
CA LYS A 516 16.83 11.62 22.20
C LYS A 516 15.87 12.38 21.29
N MET A 517 15.36 11.74 20.23
CA MET A 517 14.36 12.31 19.33
C MET A 517 13.03 12.55 20.02
N PHE A 518 12.57 11.63 20.87
CA PHE A 518 11.39 11.83 21.70
C PHE A 518 11.55 13.02 22.64
N SER A 519 12.68 13.12 23.37
CA SER A 519 12.96 14.27 24.22
C SER A 519 13.01 15.58 23.41
N TYR A 520 13.56 15.55 22.18
CA TYR A 520 13.53 16.72 21.29
C TYR A 520 12.09 17.15 20.96
N VAL A 521 11.25 16.19 20.54
CA VAL A 521 9.84 16.41 20.18
C VAL A 521 9.05 16.98 21.37
N ILE A 522 9.15 16.37 22.56
CA ILE A 522 8.45 16.84 23.76
C ILE A 522 8.91 18.25 24.18
N ASN A 523 10.22 18.51 24.17
CA ASN A 523 10.75 19.84 24.48
C ASN A 523 10.31 20.89 23.45
N LYS A 524 10.20 20.52 22.18
CA LYS A 524 9.66 21.40 21.13
C LYS A 524 8.20 21.72 21.37
N ILE A 525 7.38 20.72 21.70
CA ILE A 525 5.97 20.91 22.05
C ILE A 525 5.82 21.86 23.23
N ASP A 526 6.56 21.63 24.33
CA ASP A 526 6.48 22.47 25.53
C ASP A 526 6.82 23.94 25.23
N ARG A 527 7.87 24.18 24.44
CA ARG A 527 8.38 25.54 24.15
C ARG A 527 7.60 26.28 23.06
N GLU A 528 7.11 25.59 22.05
CA GLU A 528 6.59 26.21 20.82
C GLU A 528 5.07 26.09 20.67
N SER A 529 4.38 25.28 21.50
CA SER A 529 2.91 25.25 21.52
C SER A 529 2.34 26.49 22.21
N ARG A 530 2.08 27.52 21.42
CA ARG A 530 1.54 28.83 21.83
C ARG A 530 0.03 28.88 21.61
N TYR A 531 -0.72 29.14 22.69
CA TYR A 531 -2.18 29.18 22.66
C TYR A 531 -2.73 30.11 21.56
N LEU A 532 -2.18 31.33 21.45
CA LEU A 532 -2.67 32.33 20.48
C LEU A 532 -2.52 31.88 19.02
N GLU A 533 -1.41 31.21 18.68
CA GLU A 533 -1.17 30.70 17.31
C GLU A 533 -2.15 29.57 16.98
N VAL A 534 -2.36 28.65 17.93
CA VAL A 534 -3.32 27.56 17.81
C VAL A 534 -4.75 28.10 17.67
N PHE A 535 -5.14 29.05 18.54
CA PHE A 535 -6.45 29.68 18.50
C PHE A 535 -6.71 30.34 17.14
N ASN A 536 -5.76 31.13 16.64
CA ASN A 536 -5.88 31.78 15.34
C ASN A 536 -5.99 30.76 14.20
N ARG A 537 -5.24 29.66 14.24
CA ARG A 537 -5.36 28.59 13.24
C ARG A 537 -6.74 27.95 13.25
N VAL A 538 -7.28 27.64 14.43
CA VAL A 538 -8.62 27.08 14.59
C VAL A 538 -9.68 28.06 14.08
N GLN A 539 -9.58 29.34 14.43
CA GLN A 539 -10.49 30.39 13.93
C GLN A 539 -10.44 30.53 12.41
N ALA A 540 -9.24 30.53 11.82
CA ALA A 540 -9.06 30.61 10.37
C ALA A 540 -9.69 29.41 9.65
N ALA A 541 -9.51 28.20 10.17
CA ALA A 541 -10.11 27.00 9.58
C ALA A 541 -11.65 27.03 9.63
N ILE A 542 -12.23 27.45 10.76
CA ILE A 542 -13.67 27.61 10.92
C ILE A 542 -14.21 28.66 9.94
N GLY A 543 -13.53 29.81 9.83
CA GLY A 543 -13.91 30.88 8.89
C GLY A 543 -13.84 30.44 7.42
N ASN A 544 -12.89 29.57 7.08
CA ASN A 544 -12.69 29.06 5.72
C ASN A 544 -13.48 27.77 5.41
N ASN A 545 -14.27 27.26 6.37
CA ASN A 545 -14.92 25.94 6.29
C ASN A 545 -13.92 24.80 5.94
N GLU A 546 -12.72 24.90 6.51
CA GLU A 546 -11.64 23.94 6.35
C GLU A 546 -11.71 22.86 7.43
N ASP A 547 -11.68 21.59 7.02
CA ASP A 547 -11.58 20.46 7.93
C ASP A 547 -10.14 20.27 8.42
N ILE A 548 -9.82 20.83 9.60
CA ILE A 548 -8.50 20.70 10.26
C ILE A 548 -8.13 19.22 10.45
N TRP A 549 -9.12 18.36 10.65
CA TRP A 549 -8.90 16.94 10.87
C TRP A 549 -8.61 16.17 9.60
N LYS A 550 -8.79 16.74 8.40
CA LYS A 550 -8.64 15.98 7.15
C LYS A 550 -7.31 15.21 7.07
N GLN A 551 -6.22 15.79 7.56
CA GLN A 551 -4.88 15.18 7.58
C GLN A 551 -4.57 14.40 8.89
N MET A 552 -5.45 14.51 9.88
CA MET A 552 -5.35 13.88 11.21
C MET A 552 -6.52 12.93 11.50
N LYS A 553 -7.31 12.54 10.49
CA LYS A 553 -8.49 11.67 10.64
C LYS A 553 -8.13 10.37 11.35
N TRP A 554 -6.92 9.87 11.07
CA TRP A 554 -6.40 8.66 11.68
C TRP A 554 -6.37 8.69 13.22
N ILE A 555 -6.27 9.88 13.83
CA ILE A 555 -6.30 10.07 15.29
C ILE A 555 -7.64 9.61 15.87
N GLN A 556 -8.74 9.75 15.12
CA GLN A 556 -10.07 9.27 15.54
C GLN A 556 -10.04 7.77 15.90
N HIS A 557 -9.23 6.99 15.18
CA HIS A 557 -9.10 5.56 15.42
C HIS A 557 -8.23 5.20 16.62
N LEU A 558 -7.40 6.13 17.13
CA LEU A 558 -6.73 5.95 18.42
C LEU A 558 -7.77 5.89 19.55
N PHE A 559 -8.82 6.72 19.48
CA PHE A 559 -9.87 6.74 20.49
C PHE A 559 -10.74 5.46 20.47
N LEU A 560 -10.93 4.87 19.29
CA LEU A 560 -11.63 3.59 19.13
C LEU A 560 -10.82 2.37 19.60
N LEU A 561 -9.54 2.53 19.98
CA LEU A 561 -8.76 1.46 20.63
C LEU A 561 -9.17 1.23 22.10
N GLY A 562 -10.03 2.07 22.67
CA GLY A 562 -10.66 1.82 23.97
C GLY A 562 -11.61 0.62 23.92
N GLU A 563 -11.61 -0.22 24.96
CA GLU A 563 -12.60 -1.29 25.10
C GLU A 563 -14.02 -0.70 25.04
N MET A 564 -14.90 -1.40 24.33
CA MET A 564 -16.31 -1.09 24.06
C MET A 564 -16.97 -0.22 25.14
N ASN A 565 -17.15 1.09 24.83
CA ASN A 565 -18.29 1.95 25.22
C ASN A 565 -18.01 3.46 25.14
N ASP A 566 -16.79 3.89 24.79
CA ASP A 566 -16.53 5.32 24.58
C ASP A 566 -16.79 5.73 23.11
N GLU A 567 -18.02 5.51 22.61
CA GLU A 567 -18.58 6.33 21.53
C GLU A 567 -18.88 7.73 22.09
N ILE A 568 -17.86 8.41 22.63
CA ILE A 568 -17.94 9.86 22.79
C ILE A 568 -17.70 10.41 21.40
N GLU A 569 -18.81 10.56 20.67
CA GLU A 569 -18.88 11.22 19.39
C GLU A 569 -18.07 12.53 19.49
N TRP A 570 -16.98 12.63 18.74
CA TRP A 570 -16.33 13.90 18.41
C TRP A 570 -17.22 14.73 17.44
N ASN A 571 -18.55 14.60 17.54
CA ASN A 571 -19.57 15.37 16.84
C ASN A 571 -19.83 16.74 17.49
N TYR A 572 -19.02 17.17 18.45
CA TYR A 572 -19.03 18.59 18.82
C TYR A 572 -18.67 19.39 17.57
N SER A 573 -19.64 20.14 17.05
CA SER A 573 -19.38 20.93 15.86
C SER A 573 -18.29 21.94 16.19
N LEU A 574 -17.34 22.16 15.28
CA LEU A 574 -16.32 23.21 15.42
C LEU A 574 -16.95 24.59 15.74
N THR A 575 -18.23 24.77 15.38
CA THR A 575 -19.07 25.93 15.69
C THR A 575 -19.40 26.06 17.18
N GLU A 576 -19.74 24.98 17.88
CA GLU A 576 -19.98 24.99 19.33
C GLU A 576 -18.68 25.27 20.11
N PHE A 577 -17.56 24.73 19.61
CA PHE A 577 -16.22 25.07 20.10
C PHE A 577 -15.90 26.56 19.94
N ARG A 578 -16.25 27.17 18.80
CA ARG A 578 -15.97 28.59 18.51
C ARG A 578 -16.60 29.50 19.55
N ASP A 579 -17.89 29.30 19.82
CA ASP A 579 -18.64 30.18 20.70
C ASP A 579 -18.12 30.01 22.14
N TYR A 580 -17.85 28.77 22.57
CA TYR A 580 -17.29 28.49 23.90
C TYR A 580 -15.90 29.13 24.11
N ILE A 581 -14.98 28.98 23.16
CA ILE A 581 -13.63 29.55 23.28
C ILE A 581 -13.69 31.09 23.24
N SER A 582 -14.58 31.67 22.44
CA SER A 582 -14.72 33.13 22.33
C SER A 582 -15.21 33.77 23.64
N TYR A 583 -16.12 33.11 24.37
CA TYR A 583 -16.63 33.64 25.64
C TYR A 583 -15.72 33.35 26.85
N ARG A 584 -14.88 32.31 26.81
CA ARG A 584 -14.07 31.84 27.96
C ARG A 584 -12.58 31.80 27.68
N HIS A 585 -12.09 32.65 26.78
CA HIS A 585 -10.73 32.64 26.25
C HIS A 585 -9.64 32.53 27.33
N MET A 586 -9.71 33.34 28.40
CA MET A 586 -8.69 33.32 29.47
C MET A 586 -8.66 31.97 30.22
N GLU A 587 -9.82 31.35 30.43
CA GLU A 587 -9.90 30.06 31.13
C GLU A 587 -9.43 28.91 30.25
N VAL A 588 -9.71 28.97 28.94
CA VAL A 588 -9.19 27.99 27.97
C VAL A 588 -7.67 28.14 27.82
N GLU A 589 -7.16 29.37 27.80
CA GLU A 589 -5.72 29.63 27.72
C GLU A 589 -4.98 29.09 28.96
N ASP A 590 -5.47 29.38 30.17
CA ASP A 590 -4.89 28.85 31.41
C ASP A 590 -4.94 27.32 31.46
N ALA A 591 -6.10 26.73 31.12
CA ALA A 591 -6.27 25.28 31.06
C ALA A 591 -5.33 24.63 30.03
N PHE A 592 -5.16 25.24 28.85
CA PHE A 592 -4.26 24.76 27.80
C PHE A 592 -2.80 24.79 28.27
N VAL A 593 -2.36 25.90 28.88
CA VAL A 593 -0.98 26.04 29.39
C VAL A 593 -0.70 25.01 30.47
N GLN A 594 -1.61 24.82 31.43
CA GLN A 594 -1.48 23.83 32.49
C GLN A 594 -1.45 22.40 31.94
N LEU A 595 -2.36 22.08 31.02
CA LEU A 595 -2.43 20.76 30.39
C LEU A 595 -1.17 20.45 29.61
N LYS A 596 -0.71 21.37 28.75
CA LYS A 596 0.53 21.23 27.99
C LYS A 596 1.73 20.96 28.90
N SER A 597 1.91 21.78 29.94
CA SER A 597 3.02 21.63 30.87
C SER A 597 2.97 20.29 31.60
N LYS A 598 1.78 19.85 32.01
CA LYS A 598 1.57 18.56 32.65
C LYS A 598 1.88 17.40 31.69
N PHE A 599 1.37 17.45 30.45
CA PHE A 599 1.68 16.46 29.42
C PHE A 599 3.19 16.34 29.20
N CYS A 600 3.88 17.45 28.93
CA CYS A 600 5.30 17.42 28.56
C CYS A 600 6.20 16.96 29.71
N ARG A 601 5.78 17.16 30.96
CA ARG A 601 6.52 16.69 32.14
C ARG A 601 6.26 15.23 32.47
N ASP A 602 5.02 14.78 32.31
CA ASP A 602 4.56 13.51 32.88
C ASP A 602 4.53 12.36 31.84
N ILE A 603 4.58 12.64 30.54
CA ILE A 603 4.58 11.58 29.50
C ILE A 603 5.87 10.76 29.50
N SER A 604 5.72 9.44 29.58
CA SER A 604 6.79 8.46 29.46
C SER A 604 7.00 8.01 28.02
N PHE A 605 8.26 7.82 27.62
CA PHE A 605 8.60 7.26 26.31
C PHE A 605 8.05 5.83 26.16
N GLU A 606 8.17 5.01 27.21
CA GLU A 606 7.73 3.62 27.25
C GLU A 606 6.21 3.50 27.05
N ASP A 607 5.44 4.38 27.70
CA ASP A 607 3.98 4.38 27.59
C ASP A 607 3.53 4.78 26.18
N ALA A 608 4.21 5.76 25.57
CA ALA A 608 3.99 6.15 24.19
C ALA A 608 4.33 5.00 23.22
N CYS A 609 5.44 4.29 23.45
CA CYS A 609 5.85 3.13 22.65
C CYS A 609 4.80 2.01 22.67
N GLN A 610 4.23 1.70 23.83
CA GLN A 610 3.20 0.65 23.94
C GLN A 610 1.96 0.99 23.11
N SER A 611 1.46 2.22 23.22
CA SER A 611 0.31 2.68 22.45
C SER A 611 0.62 2.72 20.95
N PHE A 612 1.80 3.21 20.58
CA PHE A 612 2.26 3.24 19.19
C PHE A 612 2.32 1.85 18.55
N ASN A 613 2.84 0.85 19.26
CA ASN A 613 2.87 -0.52 18.78
C ASN A 613 1.46 -1.10 18.59
N LYS A 614 0.49 -0.78 19.45
CA LYS A 614 -0.92 -1.20 19.26
C LYS A 614 -1.51 -0.62 17.96
N VAL A 615 -1.18 0.63 17.64
CA VAL A 615 -1.60 1.28 16.40
C VAL A 615 -0.97 0.56 15.21
N LEU A 616 0.35 0.37 15.24
CA LEU A 616 1.08 -0.34 14.18
C LEU A 616 0.51 -1.72 13.91
N GLU A 617 0.23 -2.51 14.95
CA GLU A 617 -0.33 -3.86 14.79
C GLU A 617 -1.74 -3.84 14.18
N LYS A 618 -2.55 -2.81 14.45
CA LYS A 618 -3.87 -2.65 13.82
C LYS A 618 -3.74 -2.38 12.32
N TYR A 619 -2.84 -1.47 11.93
CA TYR A 619 -2.51 -1.20 10.53
C TYR A 619 -1.98 -2.44 9.81
N LYS A 620 -0.99 -3.12 10.41
CA LYS A 620 -0.39 -4.36 9.86
C LYS A 620 -1.41 -5.46 9.70
N LYS A 621 -2.31 -5.64 10.67
CA LYS A 621 -3.35 -6.66 10.62
C LYS A 621 -4.19 -6.49 9.36
N THR A 622 -4.81 -5.33 9.14
CA THR A 622 -5.72 -5.12 8.00
C THR A 622 -4.99 -5.25 6.66
N ARG A 623 -3.73 -4.79 6.58
CA ARG A 623 -2.89 -4.96 5.38
C ARG A 623 -2.55 -6.40 5.09
N LYS A 624 -2.20 -7.17 6.12
CA LYS A 624 -1.93 -8.60 5.98
C LYS A 624 -3.18 -9.36 5.54
N GLN A 625 -4.35 -8.98 6.05
CA GLN A 625 -5.64 -9.53 5.62
C GLN A 625 -5.90 -9.23 4.15
N TYR A 626 -5.70 -7.97 3.72
CA TYR A 626 -5.80 -7.56 2.32
C TYR A 626 -4.84 -8.33 1.42
N MET A 627 -3.55 -8.36 1.77
CA MET A 627 -2.49 -9.04 1.04
C MET A 627 -2.77 -10.54 0.88
N SER A 628 -3.12 -11.24 1.98
CA SER A 628 -3.42 -12.68 1.94
C SER A 628 -4.64 -13.00 1.08
N GLY A 629 -5.64 -12.13 1.12
CA GLY A 629 -6.82 -12.20 0.27
C GLY A 629 -6.48 -12.02 -1.21
N MET A 630 -5.70 -10.99 -1.56
CA MET A 630 -5.30 -10.70 -2.94
C MET A 630 -4.37 -11.76 -3.53
N LEU A 631 -3.35 -12.21 -2.79
CA LEU A 631 -2.44 -13.29 -3.19
C LEU A 631 -3.22 -14.56 -3.59
N SER A 632 -4.31 -14.84 -2.89
CA SER A 632 -5.14 -16.01 -3.16
C SER A 632 -6.04 -15.90 -4.40
N LEU A 633 -6.21 -14.70 -4.97
CA LEU A 633 -6.97 -14.48 -6.20
C LEU A 633 -6.12 -14.58 -7.47
N HIS A 634 -4.80 -14.50 -7.36
CA HIS A 634 -3.92 -14.63 -8.51
C HIS A 634 -3.86 -16.07 -9.01
N CYS A 635 -3.95 -16.26 -10.32
CA CYS A 635 -3.88 -17.57 -10.96
C CYS A 635 -2.41 -17.95 -11.24
N THR A 636 -1.61 -18.02 -10.18
CA THR A 636 -0.21 -18.49 -10.25
C THR A 636 -0.10 -19.99 -10.01
#